data_AF-A0A9P3ICV4-F1
#
_entry.id   AF-A0A9P3ICV4-F1
#
_cell.length_a   1.000
_cell.length_b   1.000
_cell.length_c   1.000
_cell.angle_alpha   90.00
_cell.angle_beta   90.00
_cell.angle_gamma   90.00
#
_symmetry.space_group_name_H-M   'P 1'
#
loop_
_entity.id
_entity.type
_entity.pdbx_description
1 polymer ?
#
loop_
_entity_poly.entity_id
_entity_poly.type
_entity_poly.pdbx_seq_one_letter_code
_entity_poly.pdbx_strand_id
1 'polypeptide(L)'
;LVETLARFEKDVKRTDTGFLALATEVETDGEKTSEPPGEIKKLLKEFQDILPDDLPNELPPYRTHQHEIIEEPSSKPNFRAPYRLSPTELTDMKKQIEYLLAKGLIRPSTSPYGAPVLFTPKPDGSLRMCIDYRALNKQTIKNKYPIPRIDDLLDQLRGATVFSKLDLRSGYWQIRMADNSIHKTAFRTRYGSYEYLVMQFGLTNAPATFQAEMNHILRPLLDECVQHVEHLRRVFKILRRERFYIKLSKSEFALEKVQFLGHMVSAQGVHVDPKKIEAVRTWKTPENVKELQQFLGFANYYNRFVPQYAKLAAPLTNLLKKNTPYKWETKHQEAVEQLKQALTSAPVLILPNPERDYVIEADASDQPVGAVLMQDQGNGLQPIAYLSKKLHGAELNYPIHDKEALAIVIAFKAWRCYLEGRQTTVYTDHCSLKYLKTQPTLSRRQVRWIDFLETHFHYDIVYKAGHKNKADALSRPAHVAAIQAEGMNPLLKGLFTHGYTIDPEIPLAEKRHLLQWGNDIAYRKGSTKIWVPNYPPLRQLLLEEYHDVLYAGHFGSNKTLTGIAKHYYWPHLADDVQKFVTSCDTCQRVKSSKQKKAGLLQPLPVPEQPWQVVSLDFITGLPPTTCGHDAILVVIDKFSEMGHFIPTHTTARTEETAQLFVRYIISQHGIPTTLISDRDPKFTSKFWKELMSLLGTKLAMSSAYHPQTDGQTERLNQIVEQLLRAACKDEISKWDLHLPVLEFAYNNATHAATGQTPFFLCYGRHPFTPQKPTTSATVQPAHDFITTMHQLWDRTHKRLLDIQQQQKRHADRHRNDHTISVGDQVLLDTRNLDISHLPSKLRPPFCGPFLVEAQVTPVTFRLRLPATWKIHNAFHVQLLKPYRDPNTIFVGRQPPPPPPVLVQNEPEYEVESVLAHRRRRNGTVELLIRWKGYDPSEDSWVSETDMGNARRPLHDYLVKQGVTSTTQL
;
A
#
# COMPACT_ATOMS: atom_id res chain seq x y z
N LEU A 1 -52.36 -35.97 27.36
CA LEU A 1 -52.67 -34.52 27.31
C LEU A 1 -53.72 -34.12 28.34
N VAL A 2 -54.92 -34.73 28.31
CA VAL A 2 -56.03 -34.37 29.22
C VAL A 2 -55.67 -34.58 30.71
N GLU A 3 -55.05 -35.70 31.08
CA GLU A 3 -54.56 -35.92 32.45
C GLU A 3 -53.42 -34.96 32.86
N THR A 4 -52.55 -34.60 31.91
CA THR A 4 -51.43 -33.68 32.13
C THR A 4 -51.92 -32.24 32.38
N LEU A 5 -52.97 -31.82 31.66
CA LEU A 5 -53.62 -30.53 31.83
C LEU A 5 -54.38 -30.44 33.17
N ALA A 6 -55.08 -31.50 33.56
CA ALA A 6 -55.79 -31.56 34.85
C ALA A 6 -54.83 -31.48 36.05
N ARG A 7 -53.62 -32.03 35.92
CA ARG A 7 -52.57 -31.95 36.94
C ARG A 7 -51.94 -30.56 37.00
N PHE A 8 -51.68 -29.95 35.85
CA PHE A 8 -51.16 -28.58 35.74
C PHE A 8 -52.13 -27.53 36.32
N GLU A 9 -53.43 -27.64 36.05
CA GLU A 9 -54.44 -26.75 36.66
C GLU A 9 -54.45 -26.82 38.20
N LYS A 10 -54.22 -28.01 38.76
CA LYS A 10 -54.11 -28.19 40.22
C LYS A 10 -52.86 -27.53 40.79
N ASP A 11 -51.74 -27.61 40.07
CA ASP A 11 -50.44 -27.09 40.52
C ASP A 11 -50.33 -25.56 40.37
N VAL A 12 -50.92 -24.98 39.31
CA VAL A 12 -51.00 -23.52 39.12
C VAL A 12 -51.88 -22.86 40.18
N LYS A 13 -53.01 -23.48 40.56
CA LYS A 13 -53.88 -23.01 41.66
C LYS A 13 -53.19 -22.97 43.02
N ARG A 14 -52.04 -23.64 43.17
CA ARG A 14 -51.31 -23.77 44.44
C ARG A 14 -50.08 -22.85 44.51
N THR A 15 -49.61 -22.32 43.38
CA THR A 15 -48.33 -21.61 43.27
C THR A 15 -48.44 -20.23 42.62
N ASP A 16 -49.64 -19.80 42.21
CA ASP A 16 -49.98 -18.54 41.52
C ASP A 16 -49.20 -18.24 40.23
N THR A 17 -48.22 -19.07 39.85
CA THR A 17 -47.52 -19.04 38.57
C THR A 17 -47.06 -20.45 38.19
N GLY A 18 -47.36 -20.87 36.95
CA GLY A 18 -46.85 -22.12 36.39
C GLY A 18 -46.77 -22.06 34.87
N PHE A 19 -45.82 -22.78 34.30
CA PHE A 19 -45.59 -22.85 32.85
C PHE A 19 -45.76 -24.29 32.37
N LEU A 20 -46.61 -24.48 31.35
CA LEU A 20 -46.78 -25.77 30.68
C LEU A 20 -46.03 -25.72 29.34
N ALA A 21 -44.97 -26.51 29.21
CA ALA A 21 -44.26 -26.67 27.95
C ALA A 21 -44.74 -27.94 27.24
N LEU A 22 -45.32 -27.78 26.05
CA LEU A 22 -45.63 -28.89 25.16
C LEU A 22 -44.44 -29.08 24.22
N ALA A 23 -43.72 -30.19 24.37
CA ALA A 23 -42.72 -30.58 23.37
C ALA A 23 -43.46 -31.15 22.15
N THR A 24 -43.67 -30.31 21.14
CA THR A 24 -43.94 -30.80 19.79
C THR A 24 -42.60 -31.15 19.16
N GLU A 25 -42.49 -32.34 18.56
CA GLU A 25 -41.42 -32.58 17.60
C GLU A 25 -41.53 -31.50 16.53
N VAL A 26 -40.57 -30.58 16.52
CA VAL A 26 -40.35 -29.74 15.36
C VAL A 26 -39.80 -30.70 14.32
N GLU A 27 -40.67 -31.21 13.45
CA GLU A 27 -40.25 -31.79 12.19
C GLU A 27 -39.32 -30.75 11.54
N THR A 28 -38.03 -31.02 11.61
CA THR A 28 -37.03 -30.33 10.78
C THR A 28 -37.07 -30.95 9.39
N ASP A 29 -38.27 -31.06 8.83
CA ASP A 29 -38.45 -31.21 7.40
C ASP A 29 -38.35 -29.82 6.80
N GLY A 30 -37.13 -29.48 6.37
CA GLY A 30 -37.04 -28.57 5.24
C GLY A 30 -37.82 -29.23 4.11
N GLU A 31 -38.95 -28.63 3.72
CA GLU A 31 -39.85 -29.02 2.63
C GLU A 31 -39.25 -30.10 1.74
N LYS A 32 -39.49 -31.37 2.11
CA LYS A 32 -39.29 -32.47 1.20
C LYS A 32 -40.57 -32.64 0.41
N THR A 33 -40.38 -32.65 -0.91
CA THR A 33 -41.27 -33.18 -1.95
C THR A 33 -42.44 -32.30 -2.36
N SER A 34 -42.18 -31.35 -3.27
CA SER A 34 -42.93 -31.45 -4.53
C SER A 34 -42.51 -32.77 -5.16
N GLU A 35 -43.43 -33.73 -5.31
CA GLU A 35 -43.12 -34.94 -6.07
C GLU A 35 -42.53 -34.53 -7.43
N PRO A 36 -41.45 -35.18 -7.89
CA PRO A 36 -40.86 -34.83 -9.17
C PRO A 36 -41.94 -34.95 -10.26
N PRO A 37 -42.03 -33.99 -11.20
CA PRO A 37 -42.99 -34.02 -12.28
C PRO A 37 -43.03 -35.40 -12.97
N GLY A 38 -44.20 -35.80 -13.48
CA GLY A 38 -44.41 -37.16 -14.01
C GLY A 38 -43.39 -37.59 -15.08
N GLU A 39 -42.88 -36.65 -15.88
CA GLU A 39 -41.82 -36.91 -16.87
C GLU A 39 -40.46 -37.22 -16.22
N ILE A 40 -40.12 -36.55 -15.11
CA ILE A 40 -38.90 -36.82 -14.36
C ILE A 40 -39.00 -38.17 -13.65
N LYS A 41 -40.17 -38.54 -13.10
CA LYS A 41 -40.38 -39.89 -12.54
C LYS A 41 -40.10 -40.98 -13.58
N LYS A 42 -40.57 -40.80 -14.82
CA LYS A 42 -40.27 -41.72 -15.94
C LYS A 42 -38.76 -41.78 -16.23
N LEU A 43 -38.09 -40.63 -16.24
CA LEU A 43 -36.64 -40.55 -16.46
C LEU A 43 -35.85 -41.25 -15.32
N LEU A 44 -36.22 -41.04 -14.06
CA LEU A 44 -35.59 -41.70 -12.92
C LEU A 44 -35.77 -43.23 -12.99
N LYS A 45 -36.93 -43.71 -13.48
CA LYS A 45 -37.16 -45.13 -13.73
C LYS A 45 -36.31 -45.67 -14.88
N GLU A 46 -36.14 -44.90 -15.95
CA GLU A 46 -35.25 -45.24 -17.08
C GLU A 46 -33.79 -45.35 -16.64
N PHE A 47 -33.36 -44.53 -15.66
CA PHE A 47 -31.98 -44.44 -15.14
C PHE A 47 -31.79 -45.02 -13.73
N GLN A 48 -32.57 -46.05 -13.38
CA GLN A 48 -32.53 -46.66 -12.05
C GLN A 48 -31.16 -47.30 -11.70
N ASP A 49 -30.42 -47.76 -12.69
CA ASP A 49 -29.08 -48.36 -12.57
C ASP A 49 -28.02 -47.38 -12.02
N ILE A 50 -28.14 -46.09 -12.29
CA ILE A 50 -27.24 -45.05 -11.71
C ILE A 50 -27.75 -44.47 -10.39
N LEU A 51 -28.88 -44.99 -9.88
CA LEU A 51 -29.54 -44.56 -8.66
C LEU A 51 -29.57 -45.67 -7.59
N PRO A 52 -28.47 -46.40 -7.32
CA PRO A 52 -28.51 -47.52 -6.39
C PRO A 52 -28.62 -47.04 -4.93
N ASP A 53 -29.16 -47.91 -4.06
CA ASP A 53 -29.25 -47.68 -2.61
C ASP A 53 -27.87 -47.65 -1.94
N ASP A 54 -26.89 -48.35 -2.51
CA ASP A 54 -25.48 -48.34 -2.12
C ASP A 54 -24.55 -48.44 -3.34
N LEU A 55 -23.28 -48.07 -3.20
CA LEU A 55 -22.31 -48.23 -4.29
C LEU A 55 -22.07 -49.71 -4.62
N PRO A 56 -21.84 -50.06 -5.91
CA PRO A 56 -21.47 -51.42 -6.31
C PRO A 56 -20.22 -51.92 -5.58
N ASN A 57 -20.07 -53.24 -5.44
CA ASN A 57 -18.90 -53.89 -4.84
C ASN A 57 -17.72 -53.97 -5.83
N GLU A 58 -17.50 -52.91 -6.59
CA GLU A 58 -16.47 -52.82 -7.61
C GLU A 58 -15.76 -51.47 -7.49
N LEU A 59 -14.45 -51.45 -7.78
CA LEU A 59 -13.72 -50.20 -7.88
C LEU A 59 -14.22 -49.40 -9.10
N PRO A 60 -14.34 -48.07 -9.00
CA PRO A 60 -14.70 -47.21 -10.14
C PRO A 60 -13.77 -47.45 -11.34
N PRO A 61 -14.15 -47.18 -12.59
CA PRO A 61 -13.22 -47.33 -13.71
C PRO A 61 -12.01 -46.39 -13.59
N TYR A 62 -10.90 -46.73 -14.26
CA TYR A 62 -9.82 -45.78 -14.49
C TYR A 62 -10.32 -44.67 -15.42
N ARG A 63 -10.00 -43.42 -15.09
CA ARG A 63 -10.43 -42.22 -15.83
C ARG A 63 -9.25 -41.31 -16.11
N THR A 64 -9.52 -40.23 -16.86
CA THR A 64 -8.56 -39.17 -17.17
C THR A 64 -7.92 -38.60 -15.90
N HIS A 65 -8.74 -38.29 -14.89
CA HIS A 65 -8.23 -37.80 -13.60
C HIS A 65 -8.35 -38.88 -12.53
N GLN A 66 -7.20 -39.31 -12.03
CA GLN A 66 -7.05 -40.11 -10.82
C GLN A 66 -6.51 -39.20 -9.71
N HIS A 67 -6.79 -39.55 -8.45
CA HIS A 67 -6.25 -38.76 -7.36
C HIS A 67 -4.80 -39.13 -7.08
N GLU A 68 -3.89 -38.20 -7.38
CA GLU A 68 -2.46 -38.32 -7.14
C GLU A 68 -2.03 -37.45 -5.96
N ILE A 69 -1.17 -38.02 -5.10
CA ILE A 69 -0.56 -37.34 -3.97
C ILE A 69 0.91 -37.11 -4.31
N ILE A 70 1.20 -35.92 -4.83
CA ILE A 70 2.56 -35.47 -5.12
C ILE A 70 3.11 -34.79 -3.86
N GLU A 71 4.23 -35.28 -3.34
CA GLU A 71 4.87 -34.73 -2.15
C GLU A 71 6.09 -33.89 -2.50
N GLU A 72 6.57 -33.07 -1.56
CA GLU A 72 7.81 -32.31 -1.72
C GLU A 72 9.02 -33.27 -1.91
N PRO A 73 10.01 -32.95 -2.79
CA PRO A 73 11.09 -33.88 -3.18
C PRO A 73 11.92 -34.49 -2.04
N SER A 74 11.90 -33.89 -0.84
CA SER A 74 12.65 -34.33 0.35
C SER A 74 11.75 -34.88 1.48
N SER A 75 10.46 -35.10 1.21
CA SER A 75 9.51 -35.58 2.23
C SER A 75 9.77 -37.03 2.61
N LYS A 76 9.81 -37.32 3.92
CA LYS A 76 9.85 -38.69 4.45
C LYS A 76 8.43 -39.20 4.73
N PRO A 77 8.17 -40.52 4.61
CA PRO A 77 6.89 -41.12 4.97
C PRO A 77 6.43 -40.72 6.37
N ASN A 78 5.21 -40.20 6.48
CA ASN A 78 4.68 -39.75 7.76
C ASN A 78 4.01 -40.91 8.51
N PHE A 79 4.45 -41.10 9.76
CA PHE A 79 3.92 -42.11 10.66
C PHE A 79 3.37 -41.46 11.93
N ARG A 80 2.16 -41.84 12.33
CA ARG A 80 1.54 -41.44 13.60
C ARG A 80 0.89 -42.64 14.28
N ALA A 81 1.04 -42.71 15.60
CA ALA A 81 0.39 -43.74 16.40
C ALA A 81 -1.14 -43.59 16.38
N PRO A 82 -1.92 -44.69 16.37
CA PRO A 82 -3.38 -44.64 16.49
C PRO A 82 -3.82 -43.95 17.78
N TYR A 83 -4.94 -43.22 17.72
CA TYR A 83 -5.56 -42.66 18.91
C TYR A 83 -6.19 -43.75 19.79
N ARG A 84 -6.29 -43.49 21.10
CA ARG A 84 -7.12 -44.31 21.98
C ARG A 84 -8.59 -44.01 21.68
N LEU A 85 -9.35 -45.06 21.39
CA LEU A 85 -10.76 -44.98 21.04
C LEU A 85 -11.62 -45.62 22.14
N SER A 86 -12.81 -45.10 22.36
CA SER A 86 -13.82 -45.67 23.25
C SER A 86 -14.35 -47.02 22.73
N PRO A 87 -14.96 -47.87 23.58
CA PRO A 87 -15.54 -49.14 23.12
C PRO A 87 -16.56 -49.00 21.99
N THR A 88 -17.37 -47.94 22.02
CA THR A 88 -18.34 -47.61 20.97
C THR A 88 -17.65 -47.30 19.65
N GLU A 89 -16.63 -46.43 19.67
CA GLU A 89 -15.83 -46.10 18.48
C GLU A 89 -15.07 -47.31 17.94
N LEU A 90 -14.57 -48.20 18.81
CA LEU A 90 -13.88 -49.42 18.38
C LEU A 90 -14.80 -50.42 17.68
N THR A 91 -16.05 -50.49 18.12
CA THR A 91 -17.09 -51.34 17.53
C THR A 91 -17.48 -50.80 16.16
N ASP A 92 -17.72 -49.49 16.07
CA ASP A 92 -18.06 -48.84 14.82
C ASP A 92 -16.90 -48.82 13.81
N MET A 93 -15.66 -48.64 14.28
CA MET A 93 -14.45 -48.75 13.45
C MET A 93 -14.33 -50.13 12.82
N LYS A 94 -14.55 -51.21 13.60
CA LYS A 94 -14.49 -52.58 13.08
C LYS A 94 -15.55 -52.77 11.98
N LYS A 95 -16.79 -52.36 12.25
CA LYS A 95 -17.90 -52.42 11.29
C LYS A 95 -17.60 -51.66 9.99
N GLN A 96 -17.05 -50.45 10.08
CA GLN A 96 -16.73 -49.64 8.90
C GLN A 96 -15.56 -50.23 8.11
N ILE A 97 -14.52 -50.78 8.76
CA ILE A 97 -13.40 -51.45 8.08
C ILE A 97 -13.88 -52.71 7.35
N GLU A 98 -14.68 -53.56 7.99
CA GLU A 98 -15.24 -54.75 7.37
C GLU A 98 -16.10 -54.40 6.15
N TYR A 99 -16.92 -53.35 6.25
CA TYR A 99 -17.69 -52.83 5.12
C TYR A 99 -16.78 -52.36 3.97
N LEU A 100 -15.75 -51.56 4.26
CA LEU A 100 -14.84 -51.04 3.23
C LEU A 100 -14.01 -52.14 2.54
N LEU A 101 -13.61 -53.17 3.29
CA LEU A 101 -12.92 -54.36 2.76
C LEU A 101 -13.85 -55.19 1.88
N ALA A 102 -15.08 -55.46 2.34
CA ALA A 102 -16.08 -56.20 1.58
C ALA A 102 -16.45 -55.50 0.27
N LYS A 103 -16.43 -54.16 0.26
CA LYS A 103 -16.62 -53.33 -0.94
C LYS A 103 -15.37 -53.22 -1.83
N GLY A 104 -14.22 -53.73 -1.38
CA GLY A 104 -12.95 -53.61 -2.10
C GLY A 104 -12.42 -52.17 -2.20
N LEU A 105 -12.88 -51.23 -1.36
CA LEU A 105 -12.45 -49.83 -1.39
C LEU A 105 -11.12 -49.60 -0.66
N ILE A 106 -10.78 -50.50 0.26
CA ILE A 106 -9.50 -50.52 0.98
C ILE A 106 -8.90 -51.93 0.89
N ARG A 107 -7.59 -52.03 1.15
CA ARG A 107 -6.89 -53.32 1.33
C ARG A 107 -5.89 -53.26 2.48
N PRO A 108 -5.47 -54.41 3.04
CA PRO A 108 -4.36 -54.45 3.99
C PRO A 108 -3.10 -53.80 3.42
N SER A 109 -2.38 -53.04 4.24
CA SER A 109 -1.21 -52.27 3.83
C SER A 109 0.03 -52.63 4.67
N THR A 110 1.18 -52.70 4.01
CA THR A 110 2.51 -52.78 4.61
C THR A 110 3.30 -51.46 4.43
N SER A 111 2.60 -50.38 4.06
CA SER A 111 3.20 -49.09 3.77
C SER A 111 3.97 -48.51 4.97
N PRO A 112 5.08 -47.80 4.73
CA PRO A 112 5.75 -47.03 5.77
C PRO A 112 4.92 -45.81 6.25
N TYR A 113 3.88 -45.43 5.50
CA TYR A 113 2.93 -44.37 5.90
C TYR A 113 1.94 -44.89 6.94
N GLY A 114 1.42 -43.98 7.78
CA GLY A 114 0.38 -44.34 8.73
C GLY A 114 -0.31 -43.15 9.36
N ALA A 115 -1.54 -42.87 8.93
CA ALA A 115 -2.43 -41.88 9.54
C ALA A 115 -3.35 -42.52 10.61
N PRO A 116 -3.65 -41.81 11.73
CA PRO A 116 -4.57 -42.32 12.73
C PRO A 116 -6.03 -42.05 12.34
N VAL A 117 -6.94 -42.82 12.93
CA VAL A 117 -8.39 -42.70 12.74
C VAL A 117 -9.01 -41.90 13.89
N LEU A 118 -9.94 -41.00 13.56
CA LEU A 118 -10.78 -40.25 14.50
C LEU A 118 -12.25 -40.33 14.09
N PHE A 119 -13.16 -40.14 15.04
CA PHE A 119 -14.60 -40.16 14.78
C PHE A 119 -15.23 -38.79 14.97
N THR A 120 -16.22 -38.50 14.13
CA THR A 120 -17.09 -37.32 14.26
C THR A 120 -18.55 -37.76 14.26
N PRO A 121 -19.39 -37.27 15.17
CA PRO A 121 -20.82 -37.60 15.19
C PRO A 121 -21.52 -37.00 13.97
N LYS A 122 -22.44 -37.77 13.37
CA LYS A 122 -23.39 -37.29 12.37
C LYS A 122 -24.66 -36.76 13.07
N PRO A 123 -25.49 -35.94 12.39
CA PRO A 123 -26.76 -35.46 12.95
C PRO A 123 -27.72 -36.58 13.36
N ASP A 124 -27.63 -37.74 12.72
CA ASP A 124 -28.42 -38.95 13.04
C ASP A 124 -27.87 -39.76 14.24
N GLY A 125 -26.84 -39.25 14.93
CA GLY A 125 -26.19 -39.90 16.06
C GLY A 125 -25.16 -40.98 15.66
N SER A 126 -25.09 -41.39 14.40
CA SER A 126 -24.09 -42.36 13.93
C SER A 126 -22.70 -41.74 13.85
N LEU A 127 -21.66 -42.57 14.00
CA LEU A 127 -20.28 -42.09 13.92
C LEU A 127 -19.77 -42.11 12.46
N ARG A 128 -18.94 -41.12 12.10
CA ARG A 128 -18.22 -41.07 10.82
C ARG A 128 -16.73 -41.28 11.07
N MET A 129 -16.17 -42.32 10.47
CA MET A 129 -14.74 -42.58 10.48
C MET A 129 -14.02 -41.54 9.60
N CYS A 130 -13.10 -40.79 10.19
CA CYS A 130 -12.28 -39.80 9.52
C CYS A 130 -10.81 -40.17 9.71
N ILE A 131 -10.02 -40.09 8.64
CA ILE A 131 -8.59 -40.36 8.72
C ILE A 131 -7.85 -39.03 8.83
N ASP A 132 -6.94 -38.91 9.80
CA ASP A 132 -6.18 -37.68 10.04
C ASP A 132 -4.98 -37.54 9.10
N TYR A 133 -5.25 -37.10 7.88
CA TYR A 133 -4.20 -36.81 6.89
C TYR A 133 -3.48 -35.47 7.10
N ARG A 134 -3.64 -34.75 8.23
CA ARG A 134 -3.00 -33.43 8.41
C ARG A 134 -1.48 -33.47 8.22
N ALA A 135 -0.80 -34.56 8.62
CA ALA A 135 0.63 -34.73 8.39
C ALA A 135 0.97 -34.90 6.91
N LEU A 136 0.30 -35.83 6.24
CA LEU A 136 0.46 -36.08 4.80
C LEU A 136 0.13 -34.82 3.97
N ASN A 137 -0.97 -34.15 4.30
CA ASN A 137 -1.42 -32.91 3.68
C ASN A 137 -0.40 -31.77 3.77
N LYS A 138 0.44 -31.75 4.80
CA LYS A 138 1.49 -30.73 4.96
C LYS A 138 2.65 -30.97 3.98
N GLN A 139 2.91 -32.22 3.63
CA GLN A 139 3.96 -32.63 2.70
C GLN A 139 3.47 -32.67 1.24
N THR A 140 2.15 -32.70 1.03
CA THR A 140 1.53 -32.74 -0.30
C THR A 140 1.62 -31.36 -0.97
N ILE A 141 2.13 -31.34 -2.20
CA ILE A 141 2.16 -30.15 -3.06
C ILE A 141 0.71 -29.76 -3.40
N LYS A 142 0.34 -28.53 -3.06
CA LYS A 142 -1.03 -28.03 -3.26
C LYS A 142 -1.28 -27.73 -4.74
N ASN A 143 -2.31 -28.35 -5.30
CA ASN A 143 -2.80 -28.08 -6.64
C ASN A 143 -3.65 -26.79 -6.62
N LYS A 144 -3.24 -25.80 -7.40
CA LYS A 144 -4.00 -24.56 -7.62
C LYS A 144 -4.95 -24.72 -8.81
N TYR A 145 -5.83 -25.72 -8.74
CA TYR A 145 -6.82 -25.94 -9.80
C TYR A 145 -7.72 -24.70 -9.90
N PRO A 146 -7.98 -24.17 -11.11
CA PRO A 146 -8.79 -22.98 -11.30
C PRO A 146 -10.24 -23.30 -10.99
N ILE A 147 -10.72 -22.89 -9.82
CA ILE A 147 -12.14 -22.90 -9.50
C ILE A 147 -12.75 -21.61 -10.08
N PRO A 148 -13.78 -21.68 -10.94
CA PRO A 148 -14.43 -20.50 -11.50
C PRO A 148 -15.01 -19.63 -10.39
N ARG A 149 -15.13 -18.31 -10.63
CA ARG A 149 -15.72 -17.43 -9.63
C ARG A 149 -17.20 -17.77 -9.47
N ILE A 150 -17.71 -17.59 -8.26
CA ILE A 150 -19.12 -17.86 -7.96
C ILE A 150 -20.02 -16.98 -8.85
N ASP A 151 -19.62 -15.73 -9.08
CA ASP A 151 -20.33 -14.83 -9.98
C ASP A 151 -20.41 -15.40 -11.41
N ASP A 152 -19.30 -15.87 -11.98
CA ASP A 152 -19.26 -16.48 -13.32
C ASP A 152 -20.23 -17.67 -13.43
N LEU A 153 -20.28 -18.52 -12.39
CA LEU A 153 -21.19 -19.67 -12.35
C LEU A 153 -22.67 -19.25 -12.22
N LEU A 154 -22.95 -18.17 -11.49
CA LEU A 154 -24.31 -17.65 -11.36
C LEU A 154 -24.79 -17.02 -12.66
N ASP A 155 -23.92 -16.32 -13.38
CA ASP A 155 -24.24 -15.69 -14.67
C ASP A 155 -24.61 -16.72 -15.75
N GLN A 156 -24.03 -17.92 -15.69
CA GLN A 156 -24.39 -19.04 -16.56
C GLN A 156 -25.84 -19.51 -16.38
N LEU A 157 -26.47 -19.22 -15.24
CA LEU A 157 -27.86 -19.58 -14.96
C LEU A 157 -28.86 -18.59 -15.60
N ARG A 158 -28.40 -17.67 -16.44
CA ARG A 158 -29.25 -16.70 -17.15
C ARG A 158 -30.34 -17.40 -17.95
N GLY A 159 -31.58 -16.94 -17.77
CA GLY A 159 -32.74 -17.44 -18.50
C GLY A 159 -33.27 -18.79 -18.01
N ALA A 160 -32.60 -19.43 -17.06
CA ALA A 160 -33.09 -20.65 -16.43
C ALA A 160 -34.25 -20.33 -15.49
N THR A 161 -35.34 -21.08 -15.64
CA THR A 161 -36.54 -20.98 -14.80
C THR A 161 -36.77 -22.22 -13.94
N VAL A 162 -36.14 -23.33 -14.30
CA VAL A 162 -36.26 -24.64 -13.66
C VAL A 162 -34.87 -25.17 -13.35
N PHE A 163 -34.69 -25.65 -12.13
CA PHE A 163 -33.39 -26.06 -11.61
C PHE A 163 -33.43 -27.50 -11.08
N SER A 164 -32.30 -28.18 -11.06
CA SER A 164 -32.15 -29.47 -10.40
C SER A 164 -30.77 -29.61 -9.80
N LYS A 165 -30.72 -30.25 -8.64
CA LYS A 165 -29.51 -30.46 -7.86
C LYS A 165 -29.27 -31.94 -7.71
N LEU A 166 -28.13 -32.41 -8.21
CA LEU A 166 -27.74 -33.81 -8.14
C LEU A 166 -26.65 -33.98 -7.09
N ASP A 167 -26.89 -34.84 -6.11
CA ASP A 167 -25.88 -35.24 -5.11
C ASP A 167 -25.29 -36.59 -5.52
N LEU A 168 -23.97 -36.70 -5.67
CA LEU A 168 -23.34 -37.99 -5.96
C LEU A 168 -23.15 -38.80 -4.69
N ARG A 169 -23.47 -40.10 -4.74
CA ARG A 169 -23.37 -41.00 -3.59
C ARG A 169 -21.90 -41.23 -3.21
N SER A 170 -21.48 -40.68 -2.07
CA SER A 170 -20.08 -40.75 -1.65
C SER A 170 -19.11 -40.34 -2.77
N GLY A 171 -19.36 -39.19 -3.42
CA GLY A 171 -18.71 -38.79 -4.67
C GLY A 171 -17.19 -38.94 -4.73
N TYR A 172 -16.47 -38.73 -3.62
CA TYR A 172 -15.02 -38.97 -3.56
C TYR A 172 -14.63 -40.43 -3.83
N TRP A 173 -15.36 -41.40 -3.26
CA TRP A 173 -15.09 -42.83 -3.45
C TRP A 173 -15.33 -43.30 -4.88
N GLN A 174 -15.99 -42.48 -5.71
CA GLN A 174 -16.23 -42.80 -7.11
C GLN A 174 -15.03 -42.47 -8.01
N ILE A 175 -13.95 -41.91 -7.47
CA ILE A 175 -12.68 -41.64 -8.18
C ILE A 175 -11.59 -42.51 -7.59
N ARG A 176 -10.77 -43.14 -8.45
CA ARG A 176 -9.64 -43.97 -8.01
C ARG A 176 -8.46 -43.14 -7.52
N MET A 177 -7.71 -43.72 -6.59
CA MET A 177 -6.34 -43.28 -6.31
C MET A 177 -5.44 -43.66 -7.50
N ALA A 178 -4.44 -42.83 -7.80
CA ALA A 178 -3.35 -43.21 -8.69
C ALA A 178 -2.50 -44.31 -8.03
N ASP A 179 -2.05 -45.30 -8.81
CA ASP A 179 -1.39 -46.50 -8.28
C ASP A 179 -0.14 -46.17 -7.45
N ASN A 180 0.61 -45.13 -7.88
CA ASN A 180 1.80 -44.62 -7.18
C ASN A 180 1.50 -43.90 -5.85
N SER A 181 0.22 -43.60 -5.57
CA SER A 181 -0.22 -42.79 -4.43
C SER A 181 -1.01 -43.59 -3.38
N ILE A 182 -1.48 -44.80 -3.73
CA ILE A 182 -2.27 -45.68 -2.85
C ILE A 182 -1.59 -45.86 -1.49
N HIS A 183 -0.32 -46.25 -1.48
CA HIS A 183 0.43 -46.54 -0.25
C HIS A 183 0.53 -45.35 0.71
N LYS A 184 0.43 -44.12 0.21
CA LYS A 184 0.48 -42.89 1.02
C LYS A 184 -0.79 -42.66 1.83
N THR A 185 -1.90 -43.25 1.39
CA THR A 185 -3.20 -43.21 2.10
C THR A 185 -3.29 -44.21 3.26
N ALA A 186 -2.20 -44.89 3.58
CA ALA A 186 -2.20 -45.89 4.64
C ALA A 186 -2.62 -45.29 5.98
N PHE A 187 -3.58 -45.93 6.64
CA PHE A 187 -4.07 -45.58 7.95
C PHE A 187 -4.00 -46.78 8.90
N ARG A 188 -3.80 -46.49 10.19
CA ARG A 188 -3.50 -47.50 11.20
C ARG A 188 -4.61 -47.58 12.23
N THR A 189 -4.93 -48.81 12.59
CA THR A 189 -5.96 -49.15 13.56
C THR A 189 -5.44 -50.23 14.50
N ARG A 190 -6.18 -50.55 15.57
CA ARG A 190 -5.85 -51.70 16.42
C ARG A 190 -5.95 -53.05 15.71
N TYR A 191 -6.66 -53.11 14.58
CA TYR A 191 -6.94 -54.33 13.81
C TYR A 191 -6.01 -54.50 12.61
N GLY A 192 -5.02 -53.62 12.44
CA GLY A 192 -4.10 -53.63 11.30
C GLY A 192 -3.98 -52.28 10.62
N SER A 193 -3.17 -52.25 9.56
CA SER A 193 -2.99 -51.08 8.70
C SER A 193 -3.64 -51.34 7.34
N TYR A 194 -4.31 -50.34 6.80
CA TYR A 194 -5.08 -50.42 5.57
C TYR A 194 -4.82 -49.21 4.69
N GLU A 195 -4.95 -49.33 3.38
CA GLU A 195 -4.80 -48.23 2.42
C GLU A 195 -6.02 -48.14 1.50
N TYR A 196 -6.36 -46.93 1.08
CA TYR A 196 -7.49 -46.65 0.21
C TYR A 196 -7.11 -46.81 -1.27
N LEU A 197 -7.98 -47.48 -2.02
CA LEU A 197 -7.90 -47.64 -3.48
C LEU A 197 -8.71 -46.56 -4.22
N VAL A 198 -9.57 -45.86 -3.49
CA VAL A 198 -10.40 -44.76 -3.98
C VAL A 198 -10.10 -43.49 -3.20
N MET A 199 -10.34 -42.34 -3.81
CA MET A 199 -10.12 -41.05 -3.18
C MET A 199 -11.05 -40.88 -1.97
N GLN A 200 -10.48 -40.49 -0.84
CA GLN A 200 -11.21 -40.27 0.41
C GLN A 200 -11.26 -38.80 0.81
N PHE A 201 -12.21 -38.49 1.68
CA PHE A 201 -12.30 -37.20 2.33
C PHE A 201 -11.08 -36.93 3.22
N GLY A 202 -10.63 -35.68 3.24
CA GLY A 202 -9.55 -35.22 4.11
C GLY A 202 -8.17 -35.15 3.44
N LEU A 203 -8.00 -35.64 2.21
CA LEU A 203 -6.78 -35.42 1.43
C LEU A 203 -6.72 -34.02 0.83
N THR A 204 -5.52 -33.47 0.76
CA THR A 204 -5.21 -32.25 -0.01
C THR A 204 -5.45 -32.52 -1.48
N ASN A 205 -6.02 -31.56 -2.21
CA ASN A 205 -6.37 -31.65 -3.64
C ASN A 205 -7.50 -32.62 -4.01
N ALA A 206 -8.10 -33.35 -3.07
CA ALA A 206 -9.24 -34.23 -3.38
C ALA A 206 -10.44 -33.48 -3.99
N PRO A 207 -10.89 -32.32 -3.44
CA PRO A 207 -11.92 -31.51 -4.08
C PRO A 207 -11.52 -31.00 -5.48
N ALA A 208 -10.25 -30.64 -5.67
CA ALA A 208 -9.73 -30.17 -6.95
C ALA A 208 -9.74 -31.28 -8.01
N THR A 209 -9.34 -32.50 -7.63
CA THR A 209 -9.38 -33.67 -8.51
C THR A 209 -10.82 -34.01 -8.90
N PHE A 210 -11.73 -33.98 -7.93
CA PHE A 210 -13.16 -34.19 -8.19
C PHE A 210 -13.72 -33.14 -9.15
N GLN A 211 -13.43 -31.86 -8.92
CA GLN A 211 -13.88 -30.78 -9.80
C GLN A 211 -13.28 -30.89 -11.21
N ALA A 212 -12.01 -31.29 -11.34
CA ALA A 212 -11.37 -31.52 -12.64
C ALA A 212 -12.08 -32.60 -13.44
N GLU A 213 -12.43 -33.70 -12.79
CA GLU A 213 -13.16 -34.79 -13.43
C GLU A 213 -14.59 -34.39 -13.79
N MET A 214 -15.32 -33.73 -12.88
CA MET A 214 -16.67 -33.24 -13.18
C MET A 214 -16.67 -32.23 -14.34
N ASN A 215 -15.73 -31.30 -14.35
CA ASN A 215 -15.56 -30.36 -15.46
C ASN A 215 -15.22 -31.07 -16.76
N HIS A 216 -14.40 -32.13 -16.72
CA HIS A 216 -14.01 -32.89 -17.90
C HIS A 216 -15.20 -33.63 -18.52
N ILE A 217 -15.96 -34.38 -17.71
CA ILE A 217 -17.06 -35.21 -18.22
C ILE A 217 -18.30 -34.39 -18.58
N LEU A 218 -18.58 -33.29 -17.85
CA LEU A 218 -19.73 -32.42 -18.10
C LEU A 218 -19.42 -31.25 -19.03
N ARG A 219 -18.14 -31.07 -19.45
CA ARG A 219 -17.73 -30.01 -20.37
C ARG A 219 -18.65 -29.84 -21.58
N PRO A 220 -19.10 -30.92 -22.26
CA PRO A 220 -19.95 -30.80 -23.43
C PRO A 220 -21.31 -30.13 -23.17
N LEU A 221 -21.76 -30.08 -21.91
CA LEU A 221 -23.06 -29.55 -21.52
C LEU A 221 -23.01 -28.15 -20.91
N LEU A 222 -21.82 -27.60 -20.65
CA LEU A 222 -21.66 -26.35 -19.85
C LEU A 222 -22.26 -25.10 -20.51
N ASP A 223 -22.46 -25.10 -21.83
CA ASP A 223 -23.00 -23.95 -22.59
C ASP A 223 -24.30 -24.28 -23.36
N GLU A 224 -24.93 -25.43 -23.08
CA GLU A 224 -26.16 -25.86 -23.76
C GLU A 224 -27.41 -25.64 -22.88
N CYS A 225 -28.35 -24.83 -23.37
CA CYS A 225 -29.64 -24.62 -22.71
C CYS A 225 -30.76 -25.30 -23.51
N VAL A 226 -31.01 -26.59 -23.23
CA VAL A 226 -32.14 -27.36 -23.79
C VAL A 226 -33.29 -27.46 -22.78
N GLN A 227 -34.44 -28.00 -23.19
CA GLN A 227 -35.53 -28.30 -22.25
C GLN A 227 -35.04 -29.17 -21.08
N HIS A 228 -35.49 -28.84 -19.87
CA HIS A 228 -34.94 -29.35 -18.61
C HIS A 228 -34.85 -30.89 -18.52
N VAL A 229 -35.90 -31.60 -18.96
CA VAL A 229 -35.94 -33.07 -18.93
C VAL A 229 -34.90 -33.68 -19.88
N GLU A 230 -34.72 -33.10 -21.06
CA GLU A 230 -33.72 -33.57 -22.02
C GLU A 230 -32.30 -33.25 -21.53
N HIS A 231 -32.12 -32.11 -20.87
CA HIS A 231 -30.83 -31.78 -20.23
C HIS A 231 -30.48 -32.82 -19.16
N LEU A 232 -31.41 -33.14 -18.26
CA LEU A 232 -31.20 -34.18 -17.25
C LEU A 232 -30.91 -35.55 -17.87
N ARG A 233 -31.60 -35.92 -18.96
CA ARG A 233 -31.33 -37.17 -19.68
C ARG A 233 -29.90 -37.22 -20.21
N ARG A 234 -29.39 -36.12 -20.78
CA ARG A 234 -27.98 -36.04 -21.25
C ARG A 234 -26.99 -36.18 -20.09
N VAL A 235 -27.23 -35.47 -18.98
CA VAL A 235 -26.42 -35.61 -17.76
C VAL A 235 -26.41 -37.05 -17.27
N PHE A 236 -27.58 -37.70 -17.17
CA PHE A 236 -27.69 -39.09 -16.72
C PHE A 236 -27.00 -40.07 -17.67
N LYS A 237 -27.07 -39.86 -18.99
CA LYS A 237 -26.30 -40.67 -19.97
C LYS A 237 -24.80 -40.57 -19.75
N ILE A 238 -24.28 -39.36 -19.51
CA ILE A 238 -22.85 -39.17 -19.22
C ILE A 238 -22.49 -39.86 -17.91
N LEU A 239 -23.24 -39.64 -16.84
CA LEU A 239 -22.97 -40.26 -15.53
C LEU A 239 -23.05 -41.79 -15.62
N ARG A 240 -24.02 -42.35 -16.36
CA ARG A 240 -24.12 -43.79 -16.64
C ARG A 240 -22.88 -44.32 -17.38
N ARG A 241 -22.45 -43.65 -18.45
CA ARG A 241 -21.25 -44.02 -19.22
C ARG A 241 -19.99 -44.01 -18.36
N GLU A 242 -19.83 -42.96 -17.56
CA GLU A 242 -18.67 -42.76 -16.68
C GLU A 242 -18.79 -43.52 -15.35
N ARG A 243 -19.87 -44.30 -15.15
CA ARG A 243 -20.21 -45.06 -13.92
C ARG A 243 -20.17 -44.20 -12.65
N PHE A 244 -20.78 -43.02 -12.71
CA PHE A 244 -21.08 -42.19 -11.54
C PHE A 244 -22.51 -42.41 -11.05
N TYR A 245 -22.67 -42.54 -9.74
CA TYR A 245 -23.93 -42.90 -9.08
C TYR A 245 -24.47 -41.74 -8.25
N ILE A 246 -25.76 -41.47 -8.40
CA ILE A 246 -26.47 -40.38 -7.76
C ILE A 246 -27.16 -40.87 -6.48
N LYS A 247 -27.15 -40.04 -5.44
CA LYS A 247 -27.89 -40.23 -4.21
C LYS A 247 -29.25 -39.53 -4.32
N LEU A 248 -30.27 -40.31 -4.63
CA LEU A 248 -31.62 -39.80 -4.85
C LEU A 248 -32.18 -39.05 -3.63
N SER A 249 -31.94 -39.55 -2.41
CA SER A 249 -32.47 -38.95 -1.17
C SER A 249 -31.93 -37.57 -0.80
N LYS A 250 -30.92 -37.08 -1.53
CA LYS A 250 -30.33 -35.73 -1.39
C LYS A 250 -30.37 -34.91 -2.67
N SER A 251 -30.92 -35.49 -3.74
CA SER A 251 -31.08 -34.81 -5.02
C SER A 251 -32.46 -34.19 -5.10
N GLU A 252 -32.55 -33.02 -5.71
CA GLU A 252 -33.79 -32.24 -5.85
C GLU A 252 -34.02 -31.94 -7.33
N PHE A 253 -35.27 -32.09 -7.80
CA PHE A 253 -35.58 -32.04 -9.22
C PHE A 253 -36.68 -31.03 -9.55
N ALA A 254 -36.52 -30.39 -10.71
CA ALA A 254 -37.42 -29.37 -11.26
C ALA A 254 -37.96 -28.35 -10.25
N LEU A 255 -37.04 -27.74 -9.50
CA LEU A 255 -37.36 -26.67 -8.56
C LEU A 255 -37.47 -25.33 -9.30
N GLU A 256 -38.39 -24.47 -8.87
CA GLU A 256 -38.45 -23.06 -9.30
C GLU A 256 -37.35 -22.21 -8.66
N LYS A 257 -36.90 -22.61 -7.46
CA LYS A 257 -35.84 -21.95 -6.69
C LYS A 257 -34.89 -22.99 -6.14
N VAL A 258 -33.58 -22.76 -6.23
CA VAL A 258 -32.56 -23.70 -5.75
C VAL A 258 -31.48 -23.01 -4.94
N GLN A 259 -31.04 -23.67 -3.87
CA GLN A 259 -29.87 -23.24 -3.12
C GLN A 259 -28.60 -23.69 -3.85
N PHE A 260 -27.81 -22.73 -4.33
CA PHE A 260 -26.57 -22.95 -5.06
C PHE A 260 -25.45 -22.06 -4.53
N LEU A 261 -24.33 -22.68 -4.10
CA LEU A 261 -23.14 -22.00 -3.57
C LEU A 261 -23.45 -20.92 -2.49
N GLY A 262 -24.38 -21.20 -1.59
CA GLY A 262 -24.76 -20.27 -0.51
C GLY A 262 -25.68 -19.12 -0.95
N HIS A 263 -26.11 -19.10 -2.21
CA HIS A 263 -27.14 -18.22 -2.73
C HIS A 263 -28.41 -19.00 -3.01
N MET A 264 -29.54 -18.30 -3.05
CA MET A 264 -30.78 -18.84 -3.57
C MET A 264 -31.01 -18.25 -4.96
N VAL A 265 -31.14 -19.13 -5.95
CA VAL A 265 -31.31 -18.78 -7.36
C VAL A 265 -32.74 -19.09 -7.77
N SER A 266 -33.37 -18.19 -8.50
CA SER A 266 -34.71 -18.37 -9.08
C SER A 266 -34.82 -17.68 -10.44
N ALA A 267 -35.95 -17.85 -11.11
CA ALA A 267 -36.25 -17.14 -12.35
C ALA A 267 -36.17 -15.60 -12.23
N GLN A 268 -36.40 -15.06 -11.01
CA GLN A 268 -36.32 -13.62 -10.74
C GLN A 268 -34.88 -13.12 -10.54
N GLY A 269 -33.91 -14.02 -10.33
CA GLY A 269 -32.51 -13.68 -10.08
C GLY A 269 -31.93 -14.37 -8.85
N VAL A 270 -30.92 -13.75 -8.26
CA VAL A 270 -30.16 -14.30 -7.14
C VAL A 270 -30.42 -13.49 -5.87
N HIS A 271 -30.60 -14.19 -4.74
CA HIS A 271 -30.71 -13.57 -3.41
C HIS A 271 -29.88 -14.32 -2.37
N VAL A 272 -29.73 -13.71 -1.19
CA VAL A 272 -29.06 -14.30 -0.04
C VAL A 272 -29.90 -15.47 0.48
N ASP A 273 -29.26 -16.59 0.82
CA ASP A 273 -29.93 -17.76 1.38
C ASP A 273 -30.69 -17.41 2.68
N PRO A 274 -32.02 -17.64 2.77
CA PRO A 274 -32.82 -17.34 3.95
C PRO A 274 -32.28 -17.95 5.25
N LYS A 275 -31.69 -19.15 5.20
CA LYS A 275 -31.09 -19.79 6.38
C LYS A 275 -29.88 -19.01 6.88
N LYS A 276 -29.13 -18.39 5.98
CA LYS A 276 -28.00 -17.52 6.31
C LYS A 276 -28.46 -16.16 6.81
N ILE A 277 -29.56 -15.62 6.26
CA ILE A 277 -30.20 -14.40 6.77
C ILE A 277 -30.58 -14.58 8.25
N GLU A 278 -31.20 -15.71 8.60
CA GLU A 278 -31.63 -15.97 9.98
C GLU A 278 -30.43 -16.12 10.94
N ALA A 279 -29.36 -16.78 10.50
CA ALA A 279 -28.10 -16.86 11.24
C ALA A 279 -27.46 -15.48 11.47
N VAL A 280 -27.63 -14.53 10.54
CA VAL A 280 -27.12 -13.15 10.67
C VAL A 280 -27.96 -12.34 11.64
N ARG A 281 -29.28 -12.49 11.59
CA ARG A 281 -30.21 -11.83 12.54
C ARG A 281 -29.87 -12.18 13.98
N THR A 282 -29.62 -13.46 14.22
CA THR A 282 -29.28 -14.00 15.55
C THR A 282 -27.79 -13.91 15.90
N TRP A 283 -26.97 -13.29 15.04
CA TRP A 283 -25.53 -13.21 15.23
C TRP A 283 -25.18 -12.35 16.45
N LYS A 284 -24.49 -12.96 17.43
CA LYS A 284 -24.08 -12.29 18.66
C LYS A 284 -23.01 -11.23 18.39
N THR A 285 -23.01 -10.16 19.18
CA THR A 285 -21.99 -9.10 19.07
C THR A 285 -20.58 -9.69 19.23
N PRO A 286 -19.64 -9.45 18.30
CA PRO A 286 -18.28 -9.96 18.40
C PRO A 286 -17.53 -9.44 19.63
N GLU A 287 -17.03 -10.35 20.47
CA GLU A 287 -16.31 -9.98 21.70
C GLU A 287 -14.79 -9.89 21.49
N ASN A 288 -14.28 -10.46 20.39
CA ASN A 288 -12.87 -10.48 20.07
C ASN A 288 -12.60 -10.31 18.57
N VAL A 289 -11.33 -10.03 18.24
CA VAL A 289 -10.86 -9.83 16.87
C VAL A 289 -11.20 -11.00 15.94
N LYS A 290 -11.15 -12.24 16.44
CA LYS A 290 -11.40 -13.44 15.63
C LYS A 290 -12.87 -13.55 15.25
N GLU A 291 -13.78 -13.31 16.19
CA GLU A 291 -15.22 -13.25 15.94
C GLU A 291 -15.59 -12.09 15.02
N LEU A 292 -14.94 -10.92 15.19
CA LEU A 292 -15.16 -9.77 14.31
C LEU A 292 -14.71 -10.07 12.87
N GLN A 293 -13.57 -10.75 12.70
CA GLN A 293 -13.09 -11.22 11.41
C GLN A 293 -14.04 -12.24 10.77
N GLN A 294 -14.64 -13.13 11.56
CA GLN A 294 -15.64 -14.09 11.07
C GLN A 294 -16.90 -13.37 10.56
N PHE A 295 -17.42 -12.41 11.34
CA PHE A 295 -18.58 -11.61 10.94
C PHE A 295 -18.30 -10.78 9.67
N LEU A 296 -17.16 -10.07 9.63
CA LEU A 296 -16.77 -9.28 8.45
C LEU A 296 -16.49 -10.17 7.24
N GLY A 297 -15.90 -11.34 7.41
CA GLY A 297 -15.70 -12.32 6.35
C GLY A 297 -17.03 -12.79 5.74
N PHE A 298 -18.02 -13.08 6.59
CA PHE A 298 -19.37 -13.40 6.16
C PHE A 298 -20.03 -12.22 5.43
N ALA A 299 -20.03 -11.03 6.02
CA ALA A 299 -20.69 -9.86 5.44
C ALA A 299 -20.03 -9.45 4.11
N ASN A 300 -18.71 -9.64 3.97
CA ASN A 300 -17.98 -9.39 2.74
C ASN A 300 -18.34 -10.39 1.64
N TYR A 301 -18.69 -11.65 1.96
CA TYR A 301 -19.16 -12.63 0.98
C TYR A 301 -20.44 -12.17 0.27
N TYR A 302 -21.30 -11.43 0.97
CA TYR A 302 -22.56 -10.88 0.43
C TYR A 302 -22.48 -9.39 0.11
N ASN A 303 -21.29 -8.79 0.05
CA ASN A 303 -21.15 -7.34 -0.18
C ASN A 303 -21.80 -6.86 -1.50
N ARG A 304 -21.88 -7.74 -2.51
CA ARG A 304 -22.49 -7.44 -3.82
C ARG A 304 -23.98 -7.13 -3.74
N PHE A 305 -24.64 -7.48 -2.63
CA PHE A 305 -26.04 -7.21 -2.34
C PHE A 305 -26.25 -5.98 -1.45
N VAL A 306 -25.16 -5.42 -0.89
CA VAL A 306 -25.21 -4.38 0.13
C VAL A 306 -24.74 -3.04 -0.45
N PRO A 307 -25.64 -2.05 -0.60
CA PRO A 307 -25.27 -0.70 -1.00
C PRO A 307 -24.26 -0.10 -0.01
N GLN A 308 -23.22 0.56 -0.53
CA GLN A 308 -22.21 1.28 0.27
C GLN A 308 -21.55 0.43 1.39
N TYR A 309 -21.39 -0.88 1.19
CA TYR A 309 -20.81 -1.81 2.18
C TYR A 309 -19.53 -1.30 2.87
N ALA A 310 -18.60 -0.69 2.12
CA ALA A 310 -17.33 -0.21 2.69
C ALA A 310 -17.52 0.93 3.69
N LYS A 311 -18.60 1.72 3.56
CA LYS A 311 -18.99 2.77 4.52
C LYS A 311 -19.48 2.14 5.82
N LEU A 312 -20.44 1.22 5.71
CA LEU A 312 -21.04 0.52 6.85
C LEU A 312 -20.01 -0.31 7.62
N ALA A 313 -19.09 -0.98 6.92
CA ALA A 313 -18.03 -1.79 7.53
C ALA A 313 -16.81 -0.96 8.00
N ALA A 314 -16.74 0.35 7.72
CA ALA A 314 -15.56 1.16 8.06
C ALA A 314 -15.25 1.21 9.57
N PRO A 315 -16.22 1.39 10.49
CA PRO A 315 -15.97 1.37 11.93
C PRO A 315 -15.40 0.03 12.40
N LEU A 316 -15.95 -1.07 11.89
CA LEU A 316 -15.54 -2.44 12.24
C LEU A 316 -14.16 -2.81 11.71
N THR A 317 -13.89 -2.50 10.44
CA THR A 317 -12.56 -2.76 9.84
C THR A 317 -11.45 -1.93 10.47
N ASN A 318 -11.76 -0.77 11.05
CA ASN A 318 -10.78 0.03 11.79
C ASN A 318 -10.30 -0.67 13.09
N LEU A 319 -11.13 -1.50 13.73
CA LEU A 319 -10.73 -2.31 14.90
C LEU A 319 -9.73 -3.42 14.56
N LEU A 320 -9.59 -3.77 13.26
CA LEU A 320 -8.64 -4.79 12.79
C LEU A 320 -7.26 -4.23 12.44
N LYS A 321 -7.03 -2.92 12.57
CA LYS A 321 -5.75 -2.29 12.22
C LYS A 321 -4.65 -2.67 13.23
N LYS A 322 -3.42 -2.85 12.72
CA LYS A 322 -2.25 -3.15 13.55
C LYS A 322 -2.07 -2.07 14.63
N ASN A 323 -1.77 -2.47 15.86
CA ASN A 323 -1.61 -1.61 17.04
C ASN A 323 -2.87 -0.85 17.51
N THR A 324 -4.08 -1.28 17.09
CA THR A 324 -5.35 -0.71 17.61
C THR A 324 -5.89 -1.60 18.73
N PRO A 325 -6.10 -1.09 19.96
CA PRO A 325 -6.71 -1.88 21.03
C PRO A 325 -8.17 -2.20 20.69
N TYR A 326 -8.59 -3.44 20.94
CA TYR A 326 -9.98 -3.86 20.71
C TYR A 326 -10.89 -3.24 21.77
N LYS A 327 -11.55 -2.14 21.42
CA LYS A 327 -12.54 -1.45 22.26
C LYS A 327 -13.86 -1.37 21.51
N TRP A 328 -14.86 -2.10 21.99
CA TRP A 328 -16.21 -2.03 21.46
C TRP A 328 -16.92 -0.78 21.98
N GLU A 329 -17.60 -0.05 21.11
CA GLU A 329 -18.22 1.26 21.37
C GLU A 329 -19.55 1.30 20.62
N THR A 330 -20.42 2.26 20.93
CA THR A 330 -21.76 2.39 20.32
C THR A 330 -21.70 2.43 18.79
N LYS A 331 -20.74 3.17 18.21
CA LYS A 331 -20.55 3.24 16.75
C LYS A 331 -20.26 1.88 16.09
N HIS A 332 -19.65 0.95 16.82
CA HIS A 332 -19.35 -0.40 16.34
C HIS A 332 -20.63 -1.25 16.39
N GLN A 333 -21.43 -1.12 17.44
CA GLN A 333 -22.72 -1.80 17.54
C GLN A 333 -23.68 -1.32 16.45
N GLU A 334 -23.79 -0.01 16.24
CA GLU A 334 -24.59 0.58 15.15
C GLU A 334 -24.16 0.05 13.78
N ALA A 335 -22.86 -0.05 13.52
CA ALA A 335 -22.35 -0.60 12.27
C ALA A 335 -22.71 -2.09 12.07
N VAL A 336 -22.67 -2.91 13.12
CA VAL A 336 -23.11 -4.32 13.05
C VAL A 336 -24.61 -4.40 12.73
N GLU A 337 -25.44 -3.65 13.43
CA GLU A 337 -26.89 -3.69 13.23
C GLU A 337 -27.29 -3.13 11.85
N GLN A 338 -26.65 -2.07 11.38
CA GLN A 338 -26.86 -1.56 10.01
C GLN A 338 -26.46 -2.60 8.95
N LEU A 339 -25.35 -3.33 9.15
CA LEU A 339 -24.95 -4.40 8.24
C LEU A 339 -25.92 -5.58 8.28
N LYS A 340 -26.41 -5.99 9.45
CA LYS A 340 -27.44 -7.02 9.58
C LYS A 340 -28.73 -6.60 8.87
N GLN A 341 -29.17 -5.37 9.07
CA GLN A 341 -30.35 -4.82 8.41
C GLN A 341 -30.16 -4.78 6.89
N ALA A 342 -29.02 -4.32 6.39
CA ALA A 342 -28.75 -4.27 4.96
C ALA A 342 -28.68 -5.67 4.31
N LEU A 343 -28.12 -6.66 5.00
CA LEU A 343 -28.08 -8.05 4.52
C LEU A 343 -29.46 -8.73 4.54
N THR A 344 -30.31 -8.38 5.50
CA THR A 344 -31.65 -8.97 5.65
C THR A 344 -32.71 -8.31 4.76
N SER A 345 -32.49 -7.05 4.38
CA SER A 345 -33.34 -6.28 3.44
C SER A 345 -32.76 -6.21 2.03
N ALA A 346 -31.74 -7.02 1.75
CA ALA A 346 -31.02 -7.01 0.49
C ALA A 346 -31.96 -7.29 -0.71
N PRO A 347 -31.86 -6.49 -1.79
CA PRO A 347 -32.70 -6.68 -2.97
C PRO A 347 -32.32 -7.95 -3.74
N VAL A 348 -33.28 -8.47 -4.51
CA VAL A 348 -33.01 -9.51 -5.50
C VAL A 348 -32.17 -8.90 -6.62
N LEU A 349 -31.01 -9.51 -6.91
CA LEU A 349 -30.15 -9.11 -8.01
C LEU A 349 -30.52 -9.89 -9.26
N ILE A 350 -30.79 -9.20 -10.36
CA ILE A 350 -31.05 -9.84 -11.64
C ILE A 350 -29.74 -10.36 -12.25
N LEU A 351 -29.81 -11.44 -13.04
CA LEU A 351 -28.65 -11.97 -13.77
C LEU A 351 -28.37 -11.12 -15.01
N PRO A 352 -27.10 -10.81 -15.35
CA PRO A 352 -26.76 -9.93 -16.45
C PRO A 352 -27.13 -10.56 -17.81
N ASN A 353 -27.80 -9.79 -18.67
CA ASN A 353 -28.07 -10.17 -20.05
C ASN A 353 -27.07 -9.46 -21.00
N PRO A 354 -26.17 -10.20 -21.68
CA PRO A 354 -25.15 -9.62 -22.52
C PRO A 354 -25.71 -8.98 -23.78
N GLU A 355 -26.96 -9.25 -24.17
CA GLU A 355 -27.58 -8.67 -25.36
C GLU A 355 -28.16 -7.27 -25.13
N ARG A 356 -28.22 -6.82 -23.87
CA ARG A 356 -28.79 -5.53 -23.48
C ARG A 356 -27.71 -4.61 -22.94
N ASP A 357 -27.96 -3.31 -23.06
CA ASP A 357 -27.08 -2.28 -22.55
C ASP A 357 -27.09 -2.20 -21.03
N TYR A 358 -26.02 -1.65 -20.46
CA TYR A 358 -25.84 -1.53 -19.02
C TYR A 358 -25.95 -0.08 -18.55
N VAL A 359 -26.36 0.08 -17.30
CA VAL A 359 -26.41 1.37 -16.62
C VAL A 359 -25.56 1.30 -15.35
N ILE A 360 -24.69 2.28 -15.17
CA ILE A 360 -23.89 2.44 -13.95
C ILE A 360 -24.33 3.72 -13.26
N GLU A 361 -24.74 3.64 -12.00
CA GLU A 361 -24.83 4.80 -11.11
C GLU A 361 -23.60 4.79 -10.20
N ALA A 362 -22.71 5.77 -10.36
CA ALA A 362 -21.49 5.91 -9.57
C ALA A 362 -21.59 7.12 -8.63
N ASP A 363 -21.08 6.95 -7.41
CA ASP A 363 -21.10 7.95 -6.36
C ASP A 363 -19.78 7.92 -5.57
N ALA A 364 -19.31 9.08 -5.12
CA ALA A 364 -18.16 9.19 -4.25
C ALA A 364 -18.45 10.08 -3.05
N SER A 365 -18.18 9.55 -1.86
CA SER A 365 -18.19 10.31 -0.62
C SER A 365 -16.76 10.56 -0.12
N ASP A 366 -16.61 11.29 0.99
CA ASP A 366 -15.31 11.67 1.53
C ASP A 366 -14.38 10.48 1.87
N GLN A 367 -14.93 9.29 2.13
CA GLN A 367 -14.17 8.12 2.60
C GLN A 367 -14.26 6.88 1.68
N PRO A 368 -15.45 6.39 1.30
CA PRO A 368 -15.59 5.37 0.25
C PRO A 368 -16.22 5.88 -1.05
N VAL A 369 -15.88 5.20 -2.14
CA VAL A 369 -16.60 5.27 -3.43
C VAL A 369 -17.57 4.10 -3.53
N GLY A 370 -18.68 4.31 -4.23
CA GLY A 370 -19.71 3.32 -4.49
C GLY A 370 -20.13 3.33 -5.95
N ALA A 371 -20.63 2.20 -6.44
CA ALA A 371 -21.30 2.14 -7.72
C ALA A 371 -22.38 1.05 -7.69
N VAL A 372 -23.38 1.18 -8.55
CA VAL A 372 -24.41 0.16 -8.78
C VAL A 372 -24.46 -0.13 -10.27
N LEU A 373 -24.32 -1.41 -10.63
CA LEU A 373 -24.56 -1.90 -11.98
C LEU A 373 -26.04 -2.29 -12.10
N MET A 374 -26.70 -1.77 -13.11
CA MET A 374 -28.11 -2.00 -13.39
C MET A 374 -28.33 -2.33 -14.85
N GLN A 375 -29.45 -2.97 -15.13
CA GLN A 375 -29.90 -3.24 -16.49
C GLN A 375 -31.43 -3.24 -16.55
N ASP A 376 -31.98 -2.83 -17.68
CA ASP A 376 -33.41 -2.91 -17.94
C ASP A 376 -33.74 -4.17 -18.75
N GLN A 377 -34.37 -5.14 -18.09
CA GLN A 377 -34.80 -6.39 -18.72
C GLN A 377 -36.30 -6.40 -19.10
N GLY A 378 -36.94 -5.22 -19.18
CA GLY A 378 -38.35 -5.04 -19.54
C GLY A 378 -39.25 -4.64 -18.36
N ASN A 379 -38.68 -4.55 -17.15
CA ASN A 379 -39.36 -4.16 -15.91
C ASN A 379 -38.75 -2.90 -15.28
N GLY A 380 -38.06 -2.08 -16.09
CA GLY A 380 -37.29 -0.93 -15.63
C GLY A 380 -35.91 -1.32 -15.11
N LEU A 381 -35.15 -0.31 -14.67
CA LEU A 381 -33.79 -0.49 -14.18
C LEU A 381 -33.74 -1.27 -12.86
N GLN A 382 -33.16 -2.46 -12.91
CA GLN A 382 -32.96 -3.36 -11.77
C GLN A 382 -31.47 -3.61 -11.51
N PRO A 383 -31.05 -3.79 -10.25
CA PRO A 383 -29.64 -3.97 -9.90
C PRO A 383 -29.13 -5.38 -10.25
N ILE A 384 -27.95 -5.42 -10.86
CA ILE A 384 -27.16 -6.64 -11.10
C ILE A 384 -26.14 -6.82 -9.97
N ALA A 385 -25.44 -5.74 -9.58
CA ALA A 385 -24.42 -5.79 -8.53
C ALA A 385 -24.18 -4.42 -7.89
N TYR A 386 -23.86 -4.43 -6.60
CA TYR A 386 -23.35 -3.27 -5.86
C TYR A 386 -21.83 -3.37 -5.69
N LEU A 387 -21.15 -2.23 -5.83
CA LEU A 387 -19.72 -2.09 -5.62
C LEU A 387 -19.47 -1.02 -4.55
N SER A 388 -18.54 -1.31 -3.65
CA SER A 388 -18.10 -0.32 -2.66
C SER A 388 -16.61 -0.51 -2.37
N LYS A 389 -15.83 0.58 -2.42
CA LYS A 389 -14.39 0.56 -2.18
C LYS A 389 -13.97 1.72 -1.28
N LYS A 390 -13.20 1.39 -0.24
CA LYS A 390 -12.58 2.39 0.65
C LYS A 390 -11.35 3.01 -0.04
N LEU A 391 -11.22 4.33 0.02
CA LEU A 391 -10.08 5.05 -0.55
C LEU A 391 -8.86 4.98 0.39
N HIS A 392 -7.64 4.91 -0.18
CA HIS A 392 -6.39 4.79 0.60
C HIS A 392 -5.31 5.78 0.17
N GLY A 393 -4.49 6.23 1.13
CA GLY A 393 -3.27 7.00 0.89
C GLY A 393 -3.51 8.28 0.07
N ALA A 394 -2.97 8.32 -1.15
CA ALA A 394 -3.11 9.46 -2.04
C ALA A 394 -4.56 9.71 -2.49
N GLU A 395 -5.37 8.66 -2.65
CA GLU A 395 -6.76 8.74 -3.15
C GLU A 395 -7.68 9.56 -2.22
N LEU A 396 -7.40 9.55 -0.90
CA LEU A 396 -8.16 10.35 0.08
C LEU A 396 -8.01 11.86 -0.15
N ASN A 397 -6.87 12.27 -0.72
CA ASN A 397 -6.54 13.66 -0.97
C ASN A 397 -6.98 14.13 -2.37
N TYR A 398 -7.69 13.29 -3.12
CA TYR A 398 -8.17 13.69 -4.44
C TYR A 398 -9.30 14.72 -4.31
N PRO A 399 -9.37 15.72 -5.20
CA PRO A 399 -10.55 16.57 -5.31
C PRO A 399 -11.81 15.73 -5.52
N ILE A 400 -12.98 16.24 -5.10
CA ILE A 400 -14.27 15.53 -5.21
C ILE A 400 -14.54 15.02 -6.64
N HIS A 401 -14.37 15.88 -7.65
CA HIS A 401 -14.52 15.47 -9.06
C HIS A 401 -13.60 14.30 -9.47
N ASP A 402 -12.37 14.24 -8.93
CA ASP A 402 -11.42 13.16 -9.20
C ASP A 402 -11.79 11.88 -8.42
N LYS A 403 -12.41 12.01 -7.24
CA LYS A 403 -12.96 10.87 -6.48
C LYS A 403 -14.17 10.28 -7.19
N GLU A 404 -15.04 11.11 -7.76
CA GLU A 404 -16.20 10.66 -8.54
C GLU A 404 -15.78 10.05 -9.88
N ALA A 405 -14.81 10.65 -10.58
CA ALA A 405 -14.19 10.02 -11.75
C ALA A 405 -13.55 8.66 -11.38
N LEU A 406 -12.89 8.58 -10.22
CA LEU A 406 -12.30 7.34 -9.72
C LEU A 406 -13.37 6.28 -9.42
N ALA A 407 -14.55 6.66 -8.89
CA ALA A 407 -15.67 5.75 -8.68
C ALA A 407 -16.12 5.08 -9.99
N ILE A 408 -16.26 5.88 -11.06
CA ILE A 408 -16.55 5.38 -12.41
C ILE A 408 -15.45 4.40 -12.86
N VAL A 409 -14.18 4.81 -12.80
CA VAL A 409 -13.05 3.96 -13.24
C VAL A 409 -12.99 2.63 -12.47
N ILE A 410 -13.28 2.62 -11.17
CA ILE A 410 -13.31 1.40 -10.36
C ILE A 410 -14.50 0.52 -10.79
N ALA A 411 -15.67 1.10 -11.06
CA ALA A 411 -16.83 0.37 -11.57
C ALA A 411 -16.51 -0.34 -12.90
N PHE A 412 -15.94 0.38 -13.87
CA PHE A 412 -15.54 -0.20 -15.15
C PHE A 412 -14.45 -1.29 -15.01
N LYS A 413 -13.51 -1.13 -14.08
CA LYS A 413 -12.52 -2.18 -13.79
C LYS A 413 -13.13 -3.42 -13.14
N ALA A 414 -14.08 -3.22 -12.22
CA ALA A 414 -14.73 -4.32 -11.50
C ALA A 414 -15.64 -5.14 -12.42
N TRP A 415 -16.39 -4.46 -13.29
CA TRP A 415 -17.39 -5.05 -14.17
C TRP A 415 -16.95 -5.11 -15.63
N ARG A 416 -15.63 -5.07 -15.88
CA ARG A 416 -15.05 -5.16 -17.23
C ARG A 416 -15.66 -6.30 -18.05
N CYS A 417 -15.85 -7.47 -17.44
CA CYS A 417 -16.42 -8.66 -18.07
C CYS A 417 -17.85 -8.48 -18.59
N TYR A 418 -18.63 -7.55 -18.05
CA TYR A 418 -19.98 -7.25 -18.51
C TYR A 418 -20.02 -6.10 -19.53
N LEU A 419 -19.14 -5.12 -19.35
CA LEU A 419 -19.21 -3.83 -20.05
C LEU A 419 -18.40 -3.79 -21.36
N GLU A 420 -17.36 -4.62 -21.51
CA GLU A 420 -16.56 -4.64 -22.74
C GLU A 420 -17.42 -5.01 -23.95
N GLY A 421 -17.32 -4.20 -25.01
CA GLY A 421 -18.07 -4.40 -26.25
C GLY A 421 -19.56 -4.02 -26.19
N ARG A 422 -20.05 -3.42 -25.10
CA ARG A 422 -21.46 -2.98 -24.96
C ARG A 422 -21.57 -1.50 -24.63
N GLN A 423 -22.69 -0.90 -25.03
CA GLN A 423 -22.98 0.49 -24.70
C GLN A 423 -23.35 0.57 -23.21
N THR A 424 -22.70 1.50 -22.50
CA THR A 424 -22.91 1.70 -21.07
C THR A 424 -23.28 3.15 -20.79
N THR A 425 -24.42 3.37 -20.14
CA THR A 425 -24.81 4.71 -19.67
C THR A 425 -24.36 4.90 -18.23
N VAL A 426 -23.56 5.93 -17.98
CA VAL A 426 -23.05 6.26 -16.64
C VAL A 426 -23.80 7.46 -16.11
N TYR A 427 -24.57 7.27 -15.05
CA TYR A 427 -25.19 8.34 -14.30
C TYR A 427 -24.26 8.81 -13.18
N THR A 428 -24.09 10.13 -13.10
CA THR A 428 -23.31 10.81 -12.06
C THR A 428 -24.00 12.12 -11.68
N ASP A 429 -23.85 12.52 -10.43
CA ASP A 429 -24.28 13.80 -9.88
C ASP A 429 -23.19 14.89 -9.96
N HIS A 430 -22.02 14.61 -10.56
CA HIS A 430 -21.12 15.66 -11.05
C HIS A 430 -21.40 16.04 -12.49
N CYS A 431 -21.83 17.29 -12.71
CA CYS A 431 -22.00 17.82 -14.07
C CYS A 431 -20.67 17.89 -14.84
N SER A 432 -19.53 18.15 -14.18
CA SER A 432 -18.26 18.31 -14.88
C SER A 432 -17.76 17.02 -15.54
N LEU A 433 -18.17 15.84 -15.04
CA LEU A 433 -17.76 14.55 -15.60
C LEU A 433 -18.39 14.27 -16.97
N LYS A 434 -19.48 14.97 -17.33
CA LYS A 434 -20.04 14.94 -18.69
C LYS A 434 -19.01 15.37 -19.74
N TYR A 435 -18.12 16.30 -19.39
CA TYR A 435 -17.10 16.85 -20.28
C TYR A 435 -15.75 16.15 -20.15
N LEU A 436 -15.67 15.01 -19.44
CA LEU A 436 -14.41 14.30 -19.20
C LEU A 436 -13.67 13.96 -20.50
N LYS A 437 -14.40 13.67 -21.58
CA LYS A 437 -13.84 13.36 -22.92
C LYS A 437 -13.38 14.60 -23.69
N THR A 438 -14.03 15.74 -23.48
CA THR A 438 -13.84 16.97 -24.29
C THR A 438 -13.00 18.02 -23.57
N GLN A 439 -12.44 17.69 -22.41
CA GLN A 439 -11.72 18.65 -21.59
C GLN A 439 -10.32 18.93 -22.19
N PRO A 440 -9.98 20.20 -22.49
CA PRO A 440 -8.74 20.53 -23.21
C PRO A 440 -7.46 20.30 -22.40
N THR A 441 -7.54 20.30 -21.07
CA THR A 441 -6.40 20.09 -20.17
C THR A 441 -6.72 19.03 -19.14
N LEU A 442 -6.07 17.86 -19.25
CA LEU A 442 -6.25 16.73 -18.35
C LEU A 442 -5.00 16.50 -17.51
N SER A 443 -5.18 16.10 -16.25
CA SER A 443 -4.05 15.65 -15.43
C SER A 443 -3.47 14.33 -15.95
N ARG A 444 -2.18 14.05 -15.71
CA ARG A 444 -1.56 12.76 -16.08
C ARG A 444 -2.26 11.52 -15.47
N ARG A 445 -3.09 11.71 -14.44
CA ARG A 445 -3.90 10.65 -13.84
C ARG A 445 -5.19 10.45 -14.63
N GLN A 446 -5.92 11.54 -14.91
CA GLN A 446 -7.12 11.51 -15.73
C GLN A 446 -6.82 10.99 -17.14
N VAL A 447 -5.67 11.35 -17.74
CA VAL A 447 -5.21 10.78 -19.02
C VAL A 447 -5.13 9.25 -18.95
N ARG A 448 -4.55 8.68 -17.89
CA ARG A 448 -4.48 7.22 -17.70
C ARG A 448 -5.84 6.56 -17.48
N TRP A 449 -6.78 7.28 -16.87
CA TRP A 449 -8.13 6.79 -16.66
C TRP A 449 -8.95 6.81 -17.95
N ILE A 450 -8.88 7.90 -18.70
CA ILE A 450 -9.53 8.06 -19.99
C ILE A 450 -8.95 7.07 -21.00
N ASP A 451 -7.64 6.91 -21.04
CA ASP A 451 -6.97 5.91 -21.88
C ASP A 451 -7.54 4.50 -21.64
N PHE A 452 -7.70 4.09 -20.38
CA PHE A 452 -8.35 2.82 -20.04
C PHE A 452 -9.83 2.78 -20.44
N LEU A 453 -10.60 3.84 -20.19
CA LEU A 453 -12.02 3.86 -20.47
C LEU A 453 -12.33 3.87 -21.98
N GLU A 454 -11.64 4.71 -22.76
CA GLU A 454 -11.84 4.86 -24.21
C GLU A 454 -11.27 3.70 -25.02
N THR A 455 -10.19 3.06 -24.55
CA THR A 455 -9.60 1.92 -25.27
C THR A 455 -10.49 0.67 -25.20
N HIS A 456 -11.24 0.49 -24.12
CA HIS A 456 -11.93 -0.76 -23.82
C HIS A 456 -13.46 -0.69 -23.85
N PHE A 457 -14.06 0.50 -23.72
CA PHE A 457 -15.50 0.61 -23.48
C PHE A 457 -16.19 1.67 -24.34
N HIS A 458 -17.44 1.40 -24.69
CA HIS A 458 -18.35 2.37 -25.28
C HIS A 458 -19.31 2.88 -24.19
N TYR A 459 -19.19 4.16 -23.85
CA TYR A 459 -19.96 4.72 -22.74
C TYR A 459 -20.27 6.20 -22.90
N ASP A 460 -21.42 6.58 -22.33
CA ASP A 460 -21.88 7.96 -22.24
C ASP A 460 -22.08 8.36 -20.78
N ILE A 461 -21.57 9.54 -20.40
CA ILE A 461 -21.77 10.09 -19.06
C ILE A 461 -22.96 11.06 -19.09
N VAL A 462 -24.02 10.73 -18.37
CA VAL A 462 -25.24 11.52 -18.24
C VAL A 462 -25.34 12.09 -16.83
N TYR A 463 -25.43 13.41 -16.74
CA TYR A 463 -25.66 14.09 -15.48
C TYR A 463 -27.09 13.84 -14.99
N LYS A 464 -27.23 13.40 -13.74
CA LYS A 464 -28.52 13.23 -13.05
C LYS A 464 -28.47 13.98 -11.73
N ALA A 465 -29.32 15.00 -11.58
CA ALA A 465 -29.34 15.81 -10.37
C ALA A 465 -29.67 14.95 -9.13
N GLY A 466 -28.86 15.07 -8.07
CA GLY A 466 -28.88 14.20 -6.88
C GLY A 466 -30.24 13.78 -6.31
N HIS A 467 -31.27 14.64 -6.35
CA HIS A 467 -32.64 14.30 -5.90
C HIS A 467 -33.33 13.14 -6.65
N LYS A 468 -32.89 12.79 -7.87
CA LYS A 468 -33.38 11.62 -8.64
C LYS A 468 -32.40 10.44 -8.59
N ASN A 469 -31.28 10.60 -7.90
CA ASN A 469 -30.27 9.57 -7.73
C ASN A 469 -30.73 8.68 -6.56
N LYS A 470 -30.75 7.35 -6.71
CA LYS A 470 -31.17 6.43 -5.62
C LYS A 470 -30.17 6.41 -4.44
N ALA A 471 -29.21 7.34 -4.40
CA ALA A 471 -28.04 7.33 -3.54
C ALA A 471 -27.98 8.44 -2.47
N ASP A 472 -28.86 9.46 -2.45
CA ASP A 472 -28.80 10.45 -1.34
C ASP A 472 -30.10 11.20 -1.03
N ALA A 473 -30.41 11.31 0.26
CA ALA A 473 -31.51 12.09 0.81
C ALA A 473 -30.95 13.19 1.73
N LEU A 474 -31.27 14.45 1.38
CA LEU A 474 -31.17 15.69 2.17
C LEU A 474 -29.73 16.15 2.51
N SER A 475 -29.19 17.20 1.90
CA SER A 475 -29.60 18.60 2.11
C SER A 475 -28.74 19.55 1.27
N ARG A 476 -29.34 20.60 0.70
CA ARG A 476 -28.66 21.62 -0.13
C ARG A 476 -28.59 22.99 0.58
N PRO A 477 -27.62 23.86 0.21
CA PRO A 477 -27.09 24.91 1.08
C PRO A 477 -27.47 26.34 0.66
N ALA A 478 -28.75 26.62 0.41
CA ALA A 478 -29.20 28.02 0.22
C ALA A 478 -29.20 28.82 1.53
N HIS A 479 -29.32 28.14 2.68
CA HIS A 479 -29.35 28.76 4.01
C HIS A 479 -27.98 29.25 4.52
N VAL A 480 -26.86 28.78 3.95
CA VAL A 480 -25.50 29.01 4.50
C VAL A 480 -24.95 30.40 4.19
N ALA A 481 -25.33 30.98 3.04
CA ALA A 481 -24.83 32.29 2.61
C ALA A 481 -25.34 33.45 3.50
N ALA A 482 -26.57 33.34 4.02
CA ALA A 482 -27.14 34.31 4.95
C ALA A 482 -26.51 34.21 6.36
N ILE A 483 -26.21 32.98 6.81
CA ILE A 483 -25.65 32.72 8.15
C ILE A 483 -24.20 33.25 8.29
N GLN A 484 -23.40 33.23 7.21
CA GLN A 484 -22.02 33.75 7.26
C GLN A 484 -21.93 35.29 7.41
N ALA A 485 -22.97 36.03 7.05
CA ALA A 485 -22.99 37.49 7.19
C ALA A 485 -23.29 37.96 8.62
N GLU A 486 -24.08 37.20 9.38
CA GLU A 486 -24.48 37.54 10.76
C GLU A 486 -23.37 37.26 11.80
N GLY A 487 -22.42 36.38 11.49
CA GLY A 487 -21.30 36.02 12.40
C GLY A 487 -20.01 36.82 12.20
N MET A 488 -19.99 37.83 11.32
CA MET A 488 -18.77 38.59 11.00
C MET A 488 -18.49 39.67 12.04
N ASN A 489 -17.24 39.74 12.53
CA ASN A 489 -16.81 40.77 13.49
C ASN A 489 -17.09 42.19 12.94
N PRO A 490 -17.71 43.11 13.71
CA PRO A 490 -18.03 44.47 13.27
C PRO A 490 -16.82 45.26 12.74
N LEU A 491 -15.63 45.07 13.32
CA LEU A 491 -14.39 45.71 12.87
C LEU A 491 -13.97 45.20 11.49
N LEU A 492 -14.05 43.89 11.29
CA LEU A 492 -13.73 43.26 10.00
C LEU A 492 -14.75 43.67 8.94
N LYS A 493 -16.04 43.71 9.29
CA LYS A 493 -17.11 44.21 8.41
C LYS A 493 -16.84 45.66 7.98
N GLY A 494 -16.39 46.52 8.90
CA GLY A 494 -15.99 47.90 8.62
C GLY A 494 -14.82 48.02 7.64
N LEU A 495 -13.82 47.14 7.72
CA LEU A 495 -12.71 47.10 6.77
C LEU A 495 -13.16 46.66 5.37
N PHE A 496 -14.10 45.71 5.27
CA PHE A 496 -14.70 45.31 4.00
C PHE A 496 -15.50 46.45 3.36
N THR A 497 -16.41 47.07 4.12
CA THR A 497 -17.24 48.16 3.59
C THR A 497 -16.43 49.37 3.17
N HIS A 498 -15.43 49.77 3.97
CA HIS A 498 -14.48 50.81 3.58
C HIS A 498 -13.66 50.41 2.34
N GLY A 499 -13.19 49.17 2.29
CA GLY A 499 -12.46 48.66 1.13
C GLY A 499 -13.29 48.70 -0.17
N TYR A 500 -14.60 48.45 -0.10
CA TYR A 500 -15.48 48.51 -1.27
C TYR A 500 -15.68 49.92 -1.83
N THR A 501 -15.58 50.96 -0.99
CA THR A 501 -15.74 52.35 -1.45
C THR A 501 -14.50 52.89 -2.15
N ILE A 502 -13.32 52.38 -1.81
CA ILE A 502 -12.04 52.83 -2.36
C ILE A 502 -11.54 51.98 -3.53
N ASP A 503 -12.00 50.73 -3.67
CA ASP A 503 -11.53 49.82 -4.71
C ASP A 503 -12.24 50.04 -6.05
N PRO A 504 -11.54 50.55 -7.09
CA PRO A 504 -12.13 50.80 -8.41
C PRO A 504 -12.55 49.52 -9.14
N GLU A 505 -12.11 48.33 -8.71
CA GLU A 505 -12.54 47.05 -9.29
C GLU A 505 -13.98 46.69 -8.93
N ILE A 506 -14.51 47.19 -7.81
CA ILE A 506 -15.85 46.81 -7.33
C ILE A 506 -16.96 47.29 -8.28
N PRO A 507 -17.02 48.57 -8.69
CA PRO A 507 -17.98 49.00 -9.71
C PRO A 507 -17.81 48.28 -11.05
N LEU A 508 -16.57 47.93 -11.43
CA LEU A 508 -16.29 47.24 -12.67
C LEU A 508 -16.77 45.77 -12.64
N ALA A 509 -16.57 45.09 -11.51
CA ALA A 509 -17.04 43.74 -11.27
C ALA A 509 -18.57 43.67 -11.18
N GLU A 510 -19.21 44.69 -10.63
CA GLU A 510 -20.67 44.83 -10.60
C GLU A 510 -21.24 45.00 -12.01
N LYS A 511 -20.65 45.90 -12.81
CA LYS A 511 -21.04 46.12 -14.21
C LYS A 511 -20.83 44.87 -15.08
N ARG A 512 -19.84 44.04 -14.76
CA ARG A 512 -19.56 42.74 -15.43
C ARG A 512 -20.36 41.57 -14.83
N HIS A 513 -21.25 41.83 -13.86
CA HIS A 513 -22.01 40.82 -13.15
C HIS A 513 -21.16 39.69 -12.53
N LEU A 514 -20.00 40.04 -11.96
CA LEU A 514 -19.09 39.09 -11.31
C LEU A 514 -19.31 38.98 -9.80
N LEU A 515 -20.04 39.92 -9.21
CA LEU A 515 -20.39 39.96 -7.79
C LEU A 515 -21.90 40.05 -7.55
N GLN A 516 -22.33 39.74 -6.34
CA GLN A 516 -23.69 39.86 -5.83
C GLN A 516 -23.62 40.41 -4.40
N TRP A 517 -24.53 41.31 -4.02
CA TRP A 517 -24.54 41.93 -2.70
C TRP A 517 -25.43 41.16 -1.71
N GLY A 518 -24.99 41.06 -0.47
CA GLY A 518 -25.81 40.61 0.66
C GLY A 518 -25.32 41.25 1.97
N ASN A 519 -26.22 41.88 2.74
CA ASN A 519 -25.92 42.52 4.03
C ASN A 519 -24.67 43.44 4.03
N ASP A 520 -24.57 44.31 3.01
CA ASP A 520 -23.44 45.25 2.76
C ASP A 520 -22.09 44.59 2.42
N ILE A 521 -22.11 43.30 2.08
CA ILE A 521 -20.94 42.52 1.71
C ILE A 521 -21.10 42.01 0.28
N ALA A 522 -20.05 42.21 -0.52
CA ALA A 522 -19.99 41.67 -1.87
C ALA A 522 -19.57 40.20 -1.83
N TYR A 523 -20.27 39.35 -2.56
CA TYR A 523 -19.95 37.94 -2.77
C TYR A 523 -19.65 37.69 -4.25
N ARG A 524 -18.76 36.75 -4.55
CA ARG A 524 -18.55 36.33 -5.94
C ARG A 524 -19.78 35.60 -6.46
N LYS A 525 -20.32 36.06 -7.59
CA LYS A 525 -21.56 35.54 -8.19
C LYS A 525 -21.49 34.02 -8.39
N GLY A 526 -22.54 33.33 -7.95
CA GLY A 526 -22.63 31.86 -8.01
C GLY A 526 -21.78 31.13 -6.96
N SER A 527 -21.30 31.83 -5.92
CA SER A 527 -20.53 31.23 -4.82
C SER A 527 -20.87 31.86 -3.47
N THR A 528 -20.53 31.17 -2.38
CA THR A 528 -20.63 31.69 -1.00
C THR A 528 -19.38 32.47 -0.56
N LYS A 529 -18.47 32.80 -1.49
CA LYS A 529 -17.18 33.44 -1.15
C LYS A 529 -17.32 34.95 -1.13
N ILE A 530 -16.84 35.57 -0.07
CA ILE A 530 -16.79 37.03 0.08
C ILE A 530 -15.74 37.58 -0.88
N TRP A 531 -16.12 38.60 -1.64
CA TRP A 531 -15.21 39.34 -2.50
C TRP A 531 -14.37 40.28 -1.64
N VAL A 532 -13.06 40.14 -1.64
CA VAL A 532 -12.17 41.02 -0.87
C VAL A 532 -11.73 42.17 -1.77
N PRO A 533 -11.98 43.43 -1.38
CA PRO A 533 -11.54 44.57 -2.17
C PRO A 533 -10.01 44.65 -2.23
N ASN A 534 -9.49 45.39 -3.19
CA ASN A 534 -8.09 45.77 -3.30
C ASN A 534 -7.71 46.80 -2.24
N TYR A 535 -7.77 46.37 -0.98
CA TYR A 535 -7.39 47.14 0.18
C TYR A 535 -6.27 46.41 0.95
N PRO A 536 -5.00 46.87 0.84
CA PRO A 536 -3.83 46.15 1.36
C PRO A 536 -3.90 45.78 2.85
N PRO A 537 -4.35 46.66 3.78
CA PRO A 537 -4.47 46.31 5.19
C PRO A 537 -5.41 45.13 5.45
N LEU A 538 -6.54 45.07 4.73
CA LEU A 538 -7.50 43.96 4.85
C LEU A 538 -6.94 42.66 4.26
N ARG A 539 -6.33 42.72 3.08
CA ARG A 539 -5.72 41.53 2.46
C ARG A 539 -4.57 40.97 3.31
N GLN A 540 -3.76 41.84 3.89
CA GLN A 540 -2.67 41.45 4.79
C GLN A 540 -3.20 40.77 6.05
N LEU A 541 -4.18 41.36 6.73
CA LEU A 541 -4.82 40.79 7.92
C LEU A 541 -5.35 39.36 7.64
N LEU A 542 -6.05 39.19 6.53
CA LEU A 542 -6.58 37.87 6.12
C LEU A 542 -5.47 36.86 5.78
N LEU A 543 -4.36 37.31 5.20
CA LEU A 543 -3.22 36.43 4.92
C LEU A 543 -2.48 36.02 6.20
N GLU A 544 -2.32 36.94 7.16
CA GLU A 544 -1.74 36.68 8.47
C GLU A 544 -2.60 35.69 9.27
N GLU A 545 -3.92 35.86 9.31
CA GLU A 545 -4.84 34.97 10.01
C GLU A 545 -4.77 33.51 9.51
N TYR A 546 -4.60 33.34 8.19
CA TYR A 546 -4.56 32.01 7.56
C TYR A 546 -3.13 31.44 7.40
N HIS A 547 -2.09 32.14 7.87
CA HIS A 547 -0.71 31.70 7.73
C HIS A 547 0.16 31.83 8.99
N ASP A 548 0.12 32.98 9.68
CA ASP A 548 1.07 33.35 10.72
C ASP A 548 0.61 32.96 12.13
N VAL A 549 -0.70 32.79 12.35
CA VAL A 549 -1.24 32.40 13.65
C VAL A 549 -0.87 30.95 13.99
N LEU A 550 -0.66 30.67 15.29
CA LEU A 550 -0.17 29.37 15.78
C LEU A 550 -0.97 28.16 15.23
N TYR A 551 -2.30 28.28 15.13
CA TYR A 551 -3.17 27.23 14.60
C TYR A 551 -3.14 27.11 13.07
N ALA A 552 -2.73 28.15 12.34
CA ALA A 552 -2.52 28.13 10.91
C ALA A 552 -1.17 27.48 10.53
N GLY A 553 -0.27 27.31 11.51
CA GLY A 553 0.87 26.40 11.45
C GLY A 553 1.87 26.67 10.33
N HIS A 554 1.92 27.91 9.82
CA HIS A 554 2.79 28.30 8.70
C HIS A 554 2.74 27.29 7.53
N PHE A 555 1.56 26.83 7.11
CA PHE A 555 1.46 25.85 6.01
C PHE A 555 1.97 26.41 4.66
N GLY A 556 2.26 25.54 3.68
CA GLY A 556 2.74 25.97 2.36
C GLY A 556 1.66 26.68 1.53
N SER A 557 2.06 27.43 0.48
CA SER A 557 1.18 28.31 -0.31
C SER A 557 -0.11 27.63 -0.77
N ASN A 558 -0.07 26.37 -1.20
CA ASN A 558 -1.28 25.64 -1.62
C ASN A 558 -2.28 25.42 -0.48
N LYS A 559 -1.80 25.12 0.74
CA LYS A 559 -2.65 24.90 1.92
C LYS A 559 -3.23 26.22 2.42
N THR A 560 -2.41 27.27 2.50
CA THR A 560 -2.86 28.62 2.83
C THR A 560 -3.89 29.12 1.82
N LEU A 561 -3.65 28.92 0.52
CA LEU A 561 -4.59 29.25 -0.56
C LEU A 561 -5.90 28.45 -0.41
N THR A 562 -5.82 27.16 -0.14
CA THR A 562 -7.01 26.33 0.06
C THR A 562 -7.81 26.76 1.29
N GLY A 563 -7.15 27.22 2.36
CA GLY A 563 -7.79 27.74 3.56
C GLY A 563 -8.54 29.04 3.26
N ILE A 564 -7.82 30.05 2.77
CA ILE A 564 -8.38 31.38 2.54
C ILE A 564 -9.43 31.39 1.41
N ALA A 565 -9.23 30.60 0.34
CA ALA A 565 -10.14 30.52 -0.80
C ALA A 565 -11.46 29.78 -0.51
N LYS A 566 -11.64 29.20 0.69
CA LYS A 566 -12.95 28.68 1.13
C LYS A 566 -13.94 29.80 1.41
N HIS A 567 -13.45 30.89 2.00
CA HIS A 567 -14.28 31.98 2.51
C HIS A 567 -14.14 33.26 1.68
N TYR A 568 -12.97 33.48 1.08
CA TYR A 568 -12.62 34.74 0.42
C TYR A 568 -12.22 34.55 -1.04
N TYR A 569 -12.37 35.62 -1.82
CA TYR A 569 -11.95 35.70 -3.21
C TYR A 569 -11.51 37.11 -3.56
N TRP A 570 -10.39 37.26 -4.26
CA TRP A 570 -10.02 38.48 -4.98
C TRP A 570 -9.16 38.15 -6.20
N PRO A 571 -9.08 39.05 -7.21
CA PRO A 571 -8.18 38.86 -8.36
C PRO A 571 -6.73 38.72 -7.90
N HIS A 572 -6.01 37.73 -8.43
CA HIS A 572 -4.61 37.42 -8.05
C HIS A 572 -4.41 36.87 -6.62
N LEU A 573 -5.47 36.40 -5.93
CA LEU A 573 -5.37 35.73 -4.63
C LEU A 573 -4.26 34.65 -4.57
N ALA A 574 -4.14 33.83 -5.61
CA ALA A 574 -3.12 32.78 -5.65
C ALA A 574 -1.69 33.34 -5.69
N ASP A 575 -1.47 34.42 -6.44
CA ASP A 575 -0.17 35.09 -6.56
C ASP A 575 0.20 35.78 -5.26
N ASP A 576 -0.77 36.45 -4.62
CA ASP A 576 -0.58 37.13 -3.33
C ASP A 576 -0.27 36.14 -2.21
N VAL A 577 -1.00 35.02 -2.11
CA VAL A 577 -0.70 33.94 -1.15
C VAL A 577 0.68 33.35 -1.41
N GLN A 578 1.06 33.16 -2.68
CA GLN A 578 2.38 32.66 -3.03
C GLN A 578 3.47 33.63 -2.57
N LYS A 579 3.35 34.92 -2.91
CA LYS A 579 4.28 35.98 -2.48
C LYS A 579 4.40 36.01 -0.95
N PHE A 580 3.28 36.08 -0.24
CA PHE A 580 3.20 36.17 1.22
C PHE A 580 3.88 35.00 1.94
N VAL A 581 3.62 33.76 1.49
CA VAL A 581 4.22 32.56 2.09
C VAL A 581 5.70 32.43 1.72
N THR A 582 6.11 32.90 0.54
CA THR A 582 7.54 32.88 0.13
C THR A 582 8.39 33.92 0.83
N SER A 583 7.81 35.05 1.26
CA SER A 583 8.50 36.08 2.05
C SER A 583 8.45 35.82 3.55
N CYS A 584 7.64 34.87 4.04
CA CYS A 584 7.55 34.54 5.47
C CYS A 584 8.88 34.01 6.04
N ASP A 585 9.48 34.75 6.99
CA ASP A 585 10.77 34.42 7.60
C ASP A 585 10.77 33.03 8.28
N THR A 586 9.76 32.73 9.11
CA THR A 586 9.57 31.41 9.73
C THR A 586 9.52 30.29 8.69
N CYS A 587 8.79 30.49 7.59
CA CYS A 587 8.74 29.53 6.49
C CYS A 587 10.08 29.40 5.76
N GLN A 588 10.79 30.51 5.54
CA GLN A 588 12.09 30.53 4.86
C GLN A 588 13.15 29.76 5.66
N ARG A 589 13.08 29.79 7.00
CA ARG A 589 13.99 29.09 7.93
C ARG A 589 13.64 27.63 8.18
N VAL A 590 12.35 27.31 8.35
CA VAL A 590 11.89 25.97 8.78
C VAL A 590 11.67 25.00 7.61
N LYS A 591 11.21 25.49 6.44
CA LYS A 591 10.85 24.60 5.32
C LYS A 591 12.05 24.27 4.45
N SER A 592 12.21 22.98 4.14
CA SER A 592 13.21 22.49 3.19
C SER A 592 13.07 23.15 1.81
N SER A 593 14.21 23.47 1.18
CA SER A 593 14.21 24.11 -0.14
C SER A 593 13.59 23.18 -1.19
N LYS A 594 12.66 23.72 -1.99
CA LYS A 594 12.07 23.03 -3.16
C LYS A 594 12.85 23.31 -4.45
N GLN A 595 13.98 24.00 -4.38
CA GLN A 595 14.81 24.26 -5.56
C GLN A 595 15.40 22.94 -6.09
N LYS A 596 15.42 22.77 -7.41
CA LYS A 596 16.21 21.72 -8.06
C LYS A 596 17.69 21.98 -7.72
N LYS A 597 18.50 20.93 -7.52
CA LYS A 597 19.92 21.06 -7.12
C LYS A 597 20.64 22.06 -8.03
N ALA A 598 21.12 23.16 -7.45
CA ALA A 598 21.89 24.20 -8.14
C ALA A 598 23.35 23.76 -8.38
N GLY A 599 23.98 24.29 -9.43
CA GLY A 599 25.36 23.99 -9.83
C GLY A 599 25.44 22.98 -10.98
N LEU A 600 25.98 23.42 -12.12
CA LEU A 600 26.40 22.53 -13.20
C LEU A 600 27.49 21.56 -12.69
N LEU A 601 27.49 20.32 -13.20
CA LEU A 601 28.56 19.37 -12.88
C LEU A 601 29.86 19.98 -13.39
N GLN A 602 30.83 20.23 -12.53
CA GLN A 602 32.22 20.42 -12.98
C GLN A 602 32.81 19.02 -13.11
N PRO A 603 33.00 18.49 -14.33
CA PRO A 603 33.67 17.20 -14.48
C PRO A 603 35.10 17.34 -13.94
N LEU A 604 35.54 16.36 -13.14
CA LEU A 604 36.96 16.15 -12.90
C LEU A 604 37.66 15.99 -14.27
N PRO A 605 38.92 16.42 -14.43
CA PRO A 605 39.65 16.19 -15.68
C PRO A 605 39.54 14.71 -16.03
N VAL A 606 38.98 14.42 -17.21
CA VAL A 606 38.82 13.05 -17.69
C VAL A 606 40.23 12.48 -17.82
N PRO A 607 40.54 11.33 -17.20
CA PRO A 607 41.85 10.71 -17.35
C PRO A 607 42.16 10.48 -18.84
N GLU A 608 43.43 10.45 -19.22
CA GLU A 608 43.83 10.27 -20.63
C GLU A 608 43.97 8.79 -21.00
N GLN A 609 44.13 7.91 -20.00
CA GLN A 609 44.28 6.47 -20.18
C GLN A 609 43.62 5.67 -19.05
N PRO A 610 43.22 4.39 -19.32
CA PRO A 610 42.70 3.49 -18.29
C PRO A 610 43.63 3.37 -17.09
N TRP A 611 43.05 3.27 -15.89
CA TRP A 611 43.72 3.05 -14.60
C TRP A 611 44.68 4.17 -14.15
N GLN A 612 44.71 5.31 -14.85
CA GLN A 612 45.48 6.47 -14.42
C GLN A 612 44.92 7.10 -13.14
N VAL A 613 43.59 7.11 -12.99
CA VAL A 613 42.88 7.64 -11.83
C VAL A 613 41.88 6.60 -11.34
N VAL A 614 42.05 6.12 -10.12
CA VAL A 614 41.18 5.10 -9.52
C VAL A 614 40.47 5.65 -8.30
N SER A 615 39.28 5.13 -8.01
CA SER A 615 38.59 5.37 -6.74
C SER A 615 38.36 4.09 -5.97
N LEU A 616 38.50 4.17 -4.63
CA LEU A 616 38.32 3.06 -3.71
C LEU A 616 37.24 3.39 -2.68
N ASP A 617 36.42 2.40 -2.36
CA ASP A 617 35.42 2.48 -1.31
C ASP A 617 35.17 1.09 -0.68
N PHE A 618 34.61 1.06 0.53
CA PHE A 618 34.23 -0.18 1.21
C PHE A 618 32.71 -0.31 1.31
N ILE A 619 32.19 -1.43 0.80
CA ILE A 619 30.84 -1.88 1.16
C ILE A 619 30.96 -2.71 2.43
N THR A 620 30.42 -2.21 3.53
CA THR A 620 30.46 -2.84 4.86
C THR A 620 29.08 -3.25 5.35
N GLY A 621 29.01 -4.06 6.42
CA GLY A 621 27.74 -4.51 7.01
C GLY A 621 27.08 -5.67 6.24
N LEU A 622 27.85 -6.43 5.46
CA LEU A 622 27.39 -7.63 4.79
C LEU A 622 27.38 -8.83 5.77
N PRO A 623 26.49 -9.81 5.59
CA PRO A 623 26.49 -11.02 6.41
C PRO A 623 27.80 -11.80 6.21
N PRO A 624 28.39 -12.39 7.26
CA PRO A 624 29.65 -13.09 7.15
C PRO A 624 29.53 -14.33 6.24
N THR A 625 30.49 -14.54 5.36
CA THR A 625 30.54 -15.72 4.48
C THR A 625 31.09 -16.94 5.18
N THR A 626 30.97 -18.11 4.54
CA THR A 626 31.63 -19.35 5.02
C THR A 626 33.16 -19.23 5.11
N CYS A 627 33.78 -18.33 4.33
CA CYS A 627 35.20 -18.01 4.41
C CYS A 627 35.51 -16.83 5.36
N GLY A 628 34.49 -16.27 6.02
CA GLY A 628 34.61 -15.22 7.04
C GLY A 628 34.56 -13.79 6.53
N HIS A 629 34.38 -13.54 5.22
CA HIS A 629 34.33 -12.18 4.66
C HIS A 629 33.03 -11.47 5.05
N ASP A 630 33.10 -10.19 5.41
CA ASP A 630 31.94 -9.36 5.82
C ASP A 630 31.92 -7.97 5.16
N ALA A 631 32.88 -7.69 4.28
CA ALA A 631 33.00 -6.43 3.55
C ALA A 631 33.55 -6.66 2.12
N ILE A 632 33.36 -5.68 1.24
CA ILE A 632 33.92 -5.66 -0.12
C ILE A 632 34.72 -4.38 -0.30
N LEU A 633 35.97 -4.49 -0.72
CA LEU A 633 36.73 -3.38 -1.28
C LEU A 633 36.36 -3.23 -2.76
N VAL A 634 35.72 -2.11 -3.08
CA VAL A 634 35.33 -1.76 -4.44
C VAL A 634 36.35 -0.78 -5.00
N VAL A 635 36.89 -1.09 -6.18
CA VAL A 635 37.82 -0.21 -6.89
C VAL A 635 37.27 0.09 -8.28
N ILE A 636 37.19 1.35 -8.68
CA ILE A 636 36.71 1.76 -10.00
C ILE A 636 37.75 2.61 -10.73
N ASP A 637 37.99 2.28 -12.00
CA ASP A 637 38.73 3.12 -12.93
C ASP A 637 37.85 4.28 -13.42
N LYS A 638 38.31 5.53 -13.25
CA LYS A 638 37.56 6.72 -13.65
C LYS A 638 37.55 6.96 -15.16
N PHE A 639 38.38 6.25 -15.94
CA PHE A 639 38.38 6.33 -17.41
C PHE A 639 37.36 5.36 -18.04
N SER A 640 37.54 4.07 -17.80
CA SER A 640 36.72 3.01 -18.43
C SER A 640 35.44 2.66 -17.66
N GLU A 641 35.30 3.14 -16.41
CA GLU A 641 34.31 2.69 -15.42
C GLU A 641 34.43 1.22 -15.02
N MET A 642 35.58 0.57 -15.31
CA MET A 642 35.85 -0.82 -14.95
C MET A 642 35.98 -0.94 -13.42
N GLY A 643 35.25 -1.90 -12.84
CA GLY A 643 35.20 -2.14 -11.40
C GLY A 643 35.88 -3.45 -10.99
N HIS A 644 36.49 -3.48 -9.81
CA HIS A 644 36.93 -4.69 -9.10
C HIS A 644 36.15 -4.84 -7.79
N PHE A 645 35.67 -6.05 -7.49
CA PHE A 645 34.91 -6.38 -6.28
C PHE A 645 35.67 -7.39 -5.42
N ILE A 646 36.45 -6.89 -4.46
CA ILE A 646 37.41 -7.70 -3.72
C ILE A 646 36.83 -8.03 -2.33
N PRO A 647 36.63 -9.32 -1.98
CA PRO A 647 36.12 -9.70 -0.68
C PRO A 647 37.16 -9.41 0.40
N THR A 648 36.72 -8.88 1.54
CA THR A 648 37.59 -8.50 2.66
C THR A 648 36.80 -8.52 3.99
N HIS A 649 37.44 -8.05 5.05
CA HIS A 649 36.85 -7.93 6.37
C HIS A 649 36.81 -6.46 6.80
N THR A 650 35.76 -6.07 7.51
CA THR A 650 35.61 -4.74 8.13
C THR A 650 36.77 -4.47 9.10
N THR A 651 37.25 -5.53 9.75
CA THR A 651 38.40 -5.53 10.67
C THR A 651 39.76 -5.61 10.00
N ALA A 652 39.83 -5.70 8.67
CA ALA A 652 41.10 -5.81 7.94
C ALA A 652 42.02 -4.63 8.27
N ARG A 653 43.31 -4.94 8.47
CA ARG A 653 44.32 -3.93 8.77
C ARG A 653 44.67 -3.14 7.50
N THR A 654 45.33 -1.99 7.69
CA THR A 654 45.74 -1.14 6.57
C THR A 654 46.70 -1.88 5.64
N GLU A 655 47.64 -2.63 6.22
CA GLU A 655 48.65 -3.41 5.50
C GLU A 655 48.00 -4.50 4.64
N GLU A 656 46.99 -5.17 5.17
CA GLU A 656 46.20 -6.18 4.46
C GLU A 656 45.41 -5.55 3.29
N THR A 657 44.82 -4.37 3.52
CA THR A 657 44.15 -3.60 2.46
C THR A 657 45.13 -3.22 1.35
N ALA A 658 46.37 -2.86 1.70
CA ALA A 658 47.39 -2.51 0.73
C ALA A 658 47.83 -3.74 -0.08
N GLN A 659 47.93 -4.91 0.55
CA GLN A 659 48.20 -6.17 -0.14
C GLN A 659 47.09 -6.52 -1.13
N LEU A 660 45.81 -6.32 -0.76
CA LEU A 660 44.69 -6.51 -1.68
C LEU A 660 44.78 -5.55 -2.87
N PHE A 661 45.08 -4.28 -2.62
CA PHE A 661 45.24 -3.28 -3.68
C PHE A 661 46.39 -3.62 -4.63
N VAL A 662 47.55 -4.03 -4.10
CA VAL A 662 48.69 -4.47 -4.91
C VAL A 662 48.30 -5.71 -5.73
N ARG A 663 47.69 -6.70 -5.09
CA ARG A 663 47.37 -7.99 -5.69
C ARG A 663 46.34 -7.88 -6.81
N TYR A 664 45.27 -7.12 -6.64
CA TYR A 664 44.16 -7.12 -7.58
C TYR A 664 44.20 -5.93 -8.55
N ILE A 665 44.83 -4.82 -8.17
CA ILE A 665 44.88 -3.61 -9.01
C ILE A 665 46.26 -3.44 -9.63
N ILE A 666 47.30 -3.24 -8.81
CA ILE A 666 48.63 -2.90 -9.32
C ILE A 666 49.20 -4.04 -10.18
N SER A 667 49.00 -5.31 -9.78
CA SER A 667 49.49 -6.46 -10.54
C SER A 667 48.88 -6.61 -11.93
N GLN A 668 47.66 -6.07 -12.12
CA GLN A 668 46.90 -6.21 -13.36
C GLN A 668 47.02 -4.96 -14.24
N HIS A 669 47.05 -3.77 -13.63
CA HIS A 669 46.87 -2.50 -14.34
C HIS A 669 48.02 -1.51 -14.15
N GLY A 670 48.98 -1.82 -13.26
CA GLY A 670 50.05 -0.91 -12.88
C GLY A 670 49.64 0.08 -11.78
N ILE A 671 50.58 0.96 -11.43
CA ILE A 671 50.41 1.92 -10.34
C ILE A 671 49.63 3.14 -10.85
N PRO A 672 48.49 3.51 -10.24
CA PRO A 672 47.74 4.69 -10.65
C PRO A 672 48.47 5.98 -10.25
N THR A 673 48.30 7.03 -11.05
CA THR A 673 48.88 8.35 -10.75
C THR A 673 48.12 9.09 -9.67
N THR A 674 46.80 8.86 -9.57
CA THR A 674 45.93 9.48 -8.56
C THR A 674 44.98 8.45 -8.00
N LEU A 675 44.84 8.45 -6.67
CA LEU A 675 43.96 7.56 -5.93
C LEU A 675 42.96 8.39 -5.13
N ILE A 676 41.67 8.20 -5.44
CA ILE A 676 40.55 8.87 -4.79
C ILE A 676 39.94 7.91 -3.78
N SER A 677 39.80 8.33 -2.53
CA SER A 677 39.10 7.53 -1.52
C SER A 677 38.33 8.44 -0.60
N ASP A 678 37.39 7.89 0.16
CA ASP A 678 36.83 8.56 1.32
C ASP A 678 37.88 8.71 2.43
N ARG A 679 37.44 9.26 3.57
CA ARG A 679 38.31 9.45 4.74
C ARG A 679 38.31 8.22 5.67
N ASP A 680 38.11 7.01 5.14
CA ASP A 680 38.21 5.79 5.95
C ASP A 680 39.57 5.77 6.71
N PRO A 681 39.58 5.36 8.00
CA PRO A 681 40.80 5.28 8.80
C PRO A 681 41.94 4.49 8.13
N LYS A 682 41.63 3.49 7.29
CA LYS A 682 42.64 2.71 6.57
C LYS A 682 43.37 3.58 5.53
N PHE A 683 42.63 4.35 4.73
CA PHE A 683 43.21 5.21 3.68
C PHE A 683 43.84 6.49 4.24
N THR A 684 43.42 6.94 5.42
CA THR A 684 43.99 8.13 6.08
C THR A 684 45.15 7.83 7.04
N SER A 685 45.47 6.55 7.24
CA SER A 685 46.57 6.09 8.09
C SER A 685 47.95 6.58 7.62
N LYS A 686 48.91 6.65 8.56
CA LYS A 686 50.30 7.03 8.22
C LYS A 686 50.92 6.06 7.23
N PHE A 687 50.69 4.75 7.42
CA PHE A 687 51.19 3.71 6.54
C PHE A 687 50.70 3.91 5.09
N TRP A 688 49.40 4.12 4.89
CA TRP A 688 48.82 4.27 3.54
C TRP A 688 49.34 5.52 2.83
N LYS A 689 49.44 6.64 3.55
CA LYS A 689 49.99 7.89 3.01
C LYS A 689 51.45 7.73 2.58
N GLU A 690 52.26 7.10 3.41
CA GLU A 690 53.67 6.85 3.10
C GLU A 690 53.81 5.90 1.92
N LEU A 691 53.04 4.80 1.89
CA LEU A 691 53.04 3.86 0.78
C LEU A 691 52.71 4.53 -0.56
N MET A 692 51.65 5.35 -0.61
CA MET A 692 51.27 6.04 -1.84
C MET A 692 52.29 7.09 -2.27
N SER A 693 52.90 7.79 -1.31
CA SER A 693 54.02 8.70 -1.57
C SER A 693 55.21 7.97 -2.21
N LEU A 694 55.61 6.81 -1.67
CA LEU A 694 56.69 5.98 -2.21
C LEU A 694 56.37 5.40 -3.60
N LEU A 695 55.10 5.11 -3.87
CA LEU A 695 54.63 4.64 -5.18
C LEU A 695 54.45 5.78 -6.21
N GLY A 696 54.59 7.05 -5.79
CA GLY A 696 54.38 8.21 -6.65
C GLY A 696 52.90 8.49 -6.96
N THR A 697 51.98 7.91 -6.18
CA THR A 697 50.53 8.06 -6.35
C THR A 697 50.02 9.22 -5.51
N LYS A 698 49.34 10.18 -6.16
CA LYS A 698 48.71 11.31 -5.46
C LYS A 698 47.41 10.89 -4.78
N LEU A 699 47.36 11.03 -3.45
CA LEU A 699 46.14 10.80 -2.67
C LEU A 699 45.19 12.01 -2.76
N ALA A 700 43.99 11.78 -3.30
CA ALA A 700 42.92 12.77 -3.39
C ALA A 700 41.73 12.32 -2.52
N MET A 701 41.74 12.70 -1.25
CA MET A 701 40.66 12.36 -0.32
C MET A 701 39.37 13.10 -0.68
N SER A 702 38.29 12.38 -0.94
CA SER A 702 36.96 12.97 -1.05
C SER A 702 36.60 13.57 0.31
N SER A 703 36.13 14.82 0.33
CA SER A 703 35.65 15.40 1.58
C SER A 703 34.31 14.76 1.91
N ALA A 704 34.05 14.46 3.19
CA ALA A 704 32.76 13.96 3.66
C ALA A 704 31.56 14.88 3.34
N TYR A 705 31.81 16.03 2.69
CA TYR A 705 30.90 17.13 2.44
C TYR A 705 30.75 17.51 0.96
N HIS A 706 31.34 16.76 0.00
CA HIS A 706 31.12 16.95 -1.45
C HIS A 706 30.70 15.63 -2.15
N PRO A 707 29.39 15.35 -2.28
CA PRO A 707 28.88 14.14 -2.94
C PRO A 707 29.15 14.06 -4.46
N GLN A 708 29.75 15.07 -5.07
CA GLN A 708 29.98 15.12 -6.52
C GLN A 708 31.33 14.57 -6.96
N THR A 709 32.34 14.49 -6.07
CA THR A 709 33.66 13.94 -6.41
C THR A 709 33.67 12.41 -6.50
N ASP A 710 32.70 11.72 -5.90
CA ASP A 710 32.67 10.25 -5.90
C ASP A 710 31.31 9.60 -6.23
N GLY A 711 30.42 10.35 -6.89
CA GLY A 711 29.10 9.84 -7.26
C GLY A 711 29.11 8.63 -8.22
N GLN A 712 30.23 8.38 -8.92
CA GLN A 712 30.41 7.16 -9.72
C GLN A 712 30.59 5.93 -8.83
N THR A 713 31.36 6.04 -7.74
CA THR A 713 31.63 4.93 -6.81
C THR A 713 30.42 4.64 -5.94
N GLU A 714 29.70 5.68 -5.47
CA GLU A 714 28.41 5.51 -4.79
C GLU A 714 27.39 4.78 -5.69
N ARG A 715 27.33 5.15 -6.98
CA ARG A 715 26.47 4.47 -7.94
C ARG A 715 26.92 3.03 -8.20
N LEU A 716 28.22 2.77 -8.28
CA LEU A 716 28.76 1.43 -8.41
C LEU A 716 28.37 0.56 -7.21
N ASN A 717 28.54 1.06 -5.98
CA ASN A 717 28.16 0.33 -4.78
C ASN A 717 26.67 -0.04 -4.78
N GLN A 718 25.80 0.89 -5.17
CA GLN A 718 24.36 0.61 -5.32
C GLN A 718 24.08 -0.47 -6.37
N ILE A 719 24.86 -0.53 -7.45
CA ILE A 719 24.76 -1.59 -8.47
C ILE A 719 25.24 -2.91 -7.87
N VAL A 720 26.41 -2.94 -7.21
CA VAL A 720 26.97 -4.13 -6.56
C VAL A 720 25.99 -4.72 -5.55
N GLU A 721 25.40 -3.90 -4.67
CA GLU A 721 24.38 -4.36 -3.73
C GLU A 721 23.15 -4.96 -4.42
N GLN A 722 22.72 -4.39 -5.55
CA GLN A 722 21.60 -4.94 -6.32
C GLN A 722 21.95 -6.27 -6.99
N LEU A 723 23.18 -6.40 -7.53
CA LEU A 723 23.68 -7.63 -8.10
C LEU A 723 23.79 -8.73 -7.04
N LEU A 724 24.34 -8.40 -5.86
CA LEU A 724 24.42 -9.31 -4.73
C LEU A 724 23.04 -9.79 -4.26
N ARG A 725 22.06 -8.90 -4.13
CA ARG A 725 20.67 -9.26 -3.79
C ARG A 725 20.04 -10.20 -4.81
N ALA A 726 20.40 -10.07 -6.10
CA ALA A 726 19.88 -10.92 -7.16
C ALA A 726 20.58 -12.30 -7.19
N ALA A 727 21.90 -12.32 -6.96
CA ALA A 727 22.71 -13.53 -6.97
C ALA A 727 22.49 -14.42 -5.74
N CYS A 728 22.34 -13.82 -4.55
CA CYS A 728 22.38 -14.53 -3.26
C CYS A 728 21.00 -14.85 -2.67
N LYS A 729 19.96 -14.92 -3.52
CA LYS A 729 18.55 -15.08 -3.09
C LYS A 729 18.31 -16.35 -2.25
N ASP A 730 19.06 -17.42 -2.54
CA ASP A 730 18.84 -18.74 -1.95
C ASP A 730 19.98 -19.15 -0.96
N GLU A 731 21.19 -18.57 -1.08
CA GLU A 731 22.34 -18.86 -0.20
C GLU A 731 23.16 -17.58 0.13
N ILE A 732 22.70 -16.82 1.13
CA ILE A 732 23.29 -15.53 1.51
C ILE A 732 24.75 -15.66 2.01
N SER A 733 25.17 -16.79 2.55
CA SER A 733 26.50 -16.99 3.15
C SER A 733 27.64 -17.30 2.16
N LYS A 734 27.37 -17.30 0.85
CA LYS A 734 28.35 -17.59 -0.22
C LYS A 734 28.55 -16.45 -1.21
N TRP A 735 28.20 -15.22 -0.81
CA TRP A 735 28.22 -14.07 -1.71
C TRP A 735 29.62 -13.73 -2.24
N ASP A 736 30.69 -14.04 -1.49
CA ASP A 736 32.08 -13.86 -1.89
C ASP A 736 32.47 -14.75 -3.08
N LEU A 737 31.93 -15.96 -3.16
CA LEU A 737 32.15 -16.89 -4.28
C LEU A 737 31.53 -16.39 -5.59
N HIS A 738 30.56 -15.46 -5.52
CA HIS A 738 29.87 -14.92 -6.68
C HIS A 738 30.53 -13.67 -7.26
N LEU A 739 31.37 -12.96 -6.48
CA LEU A 739 31.95 -11.67 -6.88
C LEU A 739 32.70 -11.72 -8.23
N PRO A 740 33.52 -12.74 -8.56
CA PRO A 740 34.23 -12.76 -9.84
C PRO A 740 33.27 -12.78 -11.05
N VAL A 741 32.14 -13.49 -10.93
CA VAL A 741 31.13 -13.56 -12.00
C VAL A 741 30.35 -12.25 -12.08
N LEU A 742 30.05 -11.63 -10.94
CA LEU A 742 29.37 -10.33 -10.88
C LEU A 742 30.25 -9.20 -11.44
N GLU A 743 31.53 -9.21 -11.12
CA GLU A 743 32.53 -8.29 -11.65
C GLU A 743 32.64 -8.42 -13.17
N PHE A 744 32.77 -9.66 -13.68
CA PHE A 744 32.79 -9.92 -15.12
C PHE A 744 31.52 -9.44 -15.82
N ALA A 745 30.35 -9.74 -15.24
CA ALA A 745 29.06 -9.35 -15.81
C ALA A 745 28.87 -7.82 -15.82
N TYR A 746 29.30 -7.12 -14.77
CA TYR A 746 29.29 -5.66 -14.70
C TYR A 746 30.22 -5.05 -15.76
N ASN A 747 31.48 -5.51 -15.81
CA ASN A 747 32.48 -4.97 -16.75
C ASN A 747 32.19 -5.30 -18.22
N ASN A 748 31.39 -6.33 -18.49
CA ASN A 748 30.93 -6.69 -19.83
C ASN A 748 29.55 -6.11 -20.20
N ALA A 749 28.90 -5.36 -19.30
CA ALA A 749 27.66 -4.66 -19.61
C ALA A 749 27.95 -3.29 -20.23
N THR A 750 27.07 -2.81 -21.11
CA THR A 750 27.23 -1.48 -21.72
C THR A 750 26.86 -0.39 -20.73
N HIS A 751 27.77 0.56 -20.52
CA HIS A 751 27.57 1.69 -19.63
C HIS A 751 26.90 2.86 -20.35
N ALA A 752 25.89 3.48 -19.73
CA ALA A 752 25.13 4.56 -20.35
C ALA A 752 25.96 5.85 -20.55
N ALA A 753 26.99 6.06 -19.73
CA ALA A 753 27.88 7.22 -19.83
C ALA A 753 28.84 7.13 -21.02
N THR A 754 29.31 5.92 -21.34
CA THR A 754 30.35 5.68 -22.37
C THR A 754 29.81 5.06 -23.65
N GLY A 755 28.62 4.46 -23.62
CA GLY A 755 28.02 3.74 -24.75
C GLY A 755 28.74 2.44 -25.11
N GLN A 756 29.77 2.05 -24.35
CA GLN A 756 30.62 0.87 -24.56
C GLN A 756 30.70 0.04 -23.26
N THR A 757 31.26 -1.16 -23.33
CA THR A 757 31.53 -1.96 -22.12
C THR A 757 32.84 -1.53 -21.48
N PRO A 758 32.94 -1.44 -20.13
CA PRO A 758 34.21 -1.14 -19.46
C PRO A 758 35.36 -2.04 -19.90
N PHE A 759 35.07 -3.33 -20.11
CA PHE A 759 36.05 -4.30 -20.61
C PHE A 759 36.60 -3.92 -21.99
N PHE A 760 35.76 -3.47 -22.92
CA PHE A 760 36.21 -3.03 -24.24
C PHE A 760 37.05 -1.74 -24.16
N LEU A 761 36.64 -0.78 -23.33
CA LEU A 761 37.38 0.48 -23.15
C LEU A 761 38.76 0.27 -22.52
N CYS A 762 38.87 -0.71 -21.62
CA CYS A 762 40.14 -1.03 -20.96
C CYS A 762 41.07 -1.87 -21.86
N TYR A 763 40.55 -2.85 -22.60
CA TYR A 763 41.38 -3.84 -23.31
C TYR A 763 41.33 -3.77 -24.84
N GLY A 764 40.51 -2.88 -25.42
CA GLY A 764 40.33 -2.73 -26.87
C GLY A 764 39.64 -3.91 -27.56
N ARG A 765 39.11 -4.88 -26.80
CA ARG A 765 38.42 -6.06 -27.30
C ARG A 765 37.29 -6.47 -26.36
N HIS A 766 36.22 -7.05 -26.90
CA HIS A 766 35.20 -7.68 -26.08
C HIS A 766 35.68 -9.04 -25.56
N PRO A 767 35.29 -9.46 -24.35
CA PRO A 767 35.65 -10.77 -23.83
C PRO A 767 34.93 -11.87 -24.63
N PHE A 768 35.60 -12.99 -24.86
CA PHE A 768 34.96 -14.16 -25.46
C PHE A 768 33.93 -14.70 -24.48
N THR A 769 32.68 -14.86 -24.94
CA THR A 769 31.61 -15.43 -24.14
C THR A 769 30.97 -16.63 -24.86
N PRO A 770 31.02 -17.84 -24.28
CA PRO A 770 30.40 -19.00 -24.89
C PRO A 770 28.87 -18.88 -24.81
N GLN A 771 28.21 -18.66 -25.95
CA GLN A 771 26.75 -18.46 -26.01
C GLN A 771 25.93 -19.70 -25.59
N LYS A 772 26.55 -20.89 -25.57
CA LYS A 772 25.99 -22.14 -25.04
C LYS A 772 27.12 -22.99 -24.44
N PRO A 773 26.97 -23.59 -23.24
CA PRO A 773 27.92 -24.59 -22.77
C PRO A 773 27.85 -25.82 -23.66
N THR A 774 29.00 -26.33 -24.11
CA THR A 774 29.08 -27.56 -24.91
C THR A 774 28.48 -28.73 -24.13
N THR A 775 27.50 -29.42 -24.72
CA THR A 775 26.69 -30.46 -24.06
C THR A 775 27.42 -31.77 -23.77
N SER A 776 28.68 -31.94 -24.20
CA SER A 776 29.47 -33.13 -23.91
C SER A 776 30.54 -32.83 -22.86
N ALA A 777 30.16 -32.82 -21.58
CA ALA A 777 31.10 -32.86 -20.48
C ALA A 777 31.22 -34.31 -19.99
N THR A 778 32.40 -34.91 -20.10
CA THR A 778 32.71 -36.24 -19.55
C THR A 778 32.74 -36.26 -18.02
N VAL A 779 32.85 -35.09 -17.38
CA VAL A 779 32.96 -34.91 -15.93
C VAL A 779 31.81 -34.03 -15.43
N GLN A 780 30.86 -34.63 -14.72
CA GLN A 780 29.63 -33.98 -14.26
C GLN A 780 29.87 -32.73 -13.38
N PRO A 781 30.81 -32.72 -12.41
CA PRO A 781 31.08 -31.51 -11.63
C PRO A 781 31.55 -30.30 -12.45
N ALA A 782 32.28 -30.53 -13.56
CA ALA A 782 32.70 -29.46 -14.46
C ALA A 782 31.50 -28.91 -15.25
N HIS A 783 30.57 -29.78 -15.65
CA HIS A 783 29.31 -29.38 -16.27
C HIS A 783 28.44 -28.55 -15.31
N ASP A 784 28.32 -29.00 -14.06
CA ASP A 784 27.53 -28.32 -13.03
C ASP A 784 28.13 -26.95 -12.69
N PHE A 785 29.46 -26.85 -12.62
CA PHE A 785 30.19 -25.58 -12.40
C PHE A 785 29.95 -24.57 -13.53
N ILE A 786 30.11 -24.99 -14.79
CA ILE A 786 29.87 -24.12 -15.96
C ILE A 786 28.39 -23.72 -16.04
N THR A 787 27.47 -24.66 -15.80
CA THR A 787 26.03 -24.40 -15.83
C THR A 787 25.61 -23.40 -14.75
N THR A 788 26.15 -23.53 -13.54
CA THR A 788 25.91 -22.59 -12.44
C THR A 788 26.44 -21.20 -12.78
N MET A 789 27.65 -21.10 -13.34
CA MET A 789 28.22 -19.82 -13.78
C MET A 789 27.36 -19.15 -14.87
N HIS A 790 26.93 -19.90 -15.89
CA HIS A 790 26.08 -19.35 -16.96
C HIS A 790 24.72 -18.86 -16.43
N GLN A 791 24.07 -19.61 -15.54
CA GLN A 791 22.80 -19.17 -14.95
C GLN A 791 22.94 -17.90 -14.11
N LEU A 792 24.03 -17.79 -13.34
CA LEU A 792 24.32 -16.59 -12.56
C LEU A 792 24.58 -15.39 -13.48
N TRP A 793 25.33 -15.60 -14.56
CA TRP A 793 25.60 -14.56 -15.55
C TRP A 793 24.32 -14.08 -16.27
N ASP A 794 23.49 -14.98 -16.78
CA ASP A 794 22.23 -14.63 -17.46
C ASP A 794 21.29 -13.79 -16.59
N ARG A 795 21.18 -14.15 -15.30
CA ARG A 795 20.37 -13.40 -14.32
C ARG A 795 20.94 -12.00 -14.10
N THR A 796 22.26 -11.91 -13.97
CA THR A 796 22.98 -10.66 -13.71
C THR A 796 22.88 -9.72 -14.92
N HIS A 797 23.08 -10.24 -16.14
CA HIS A 797 23.00 -9.49 -17.38
C HIS A 797 21.59 -8.90 -17.61
N LYS A 798 20.54 -9.69 -17.43
CA LYS A 798 19.14 -9.18 -17.52
C LYS A 798 18.87 -8.07 -16.52
N ARG A 799 19.39 -8.19 -15.29
CA ARG A 799 19.21 -7.17 -14.25
C ARG A 799 19.94 -5.86 -14.58
N LEU A 800 21.13 -5.94 -15.15
CA LEU A 800 21.88 -4.77 -15.59
C LEU A 800 21.15 -4.01 -16.71
N LEU A 801 20.53 -4.72 -17.66
CA LEU A 801 19.68 -4.10 -18.70
C LEU A 801 18.48 -3.36 -18.10
N ASP A 802 17.81 -3.93 -17.10
CA ASP A 802 16.70 -3.27 -16.40
C ASP A 802 17.14 -1.98 -15.69
N ILE A 803 18.29 -2.02 -15.01
CA ILE A 803 18.88 -0.84 -14.33
C ILE A 803 19.20 0.25 -15.38
N GLN A 804 19.81 -0.12 -16.50
CA GLN A 804 20.16 0.79 -17.58
C GLN A 804 18.92 1.51 -18.14
N GLN A 805 17.82 0.79 -18.38
CA GLN A 805 16.56 1.36 -18.86
C GLN A 805 15.91 2.30 -17.85
N GLN A 806 15.99 2.00 -16.54
CA GLN A 806 15.49 2.87 -15.48
C GLN A 806 16.31 4.15 -15.33
N GLN A 807 17.64 4.05 -15.43
CA GLN A 807 18.55 5.20 -15.34
C GLN A 807 18.39 6.16 -16.52
N LYS A 808 18.26 5.64 -17.76
CA LYS A 808 17.98 6.44 -18.96
C LYS A 808 16.72 7.29 -18.80
N ARG A 809 15.64 6.72 -18.26
CA ARG A 809 14.37 7.43 -18.00
C ARG A 809 14.47 8.53 -16.94
N HIS A 810 15.47 8.50 -16.07
CA HIS A 810 15.64 9.41 -14.94
C HIS A 810 16.65 10.54 -15.22
N ALA A 811 17.63 10.31 -16.09
CA ALA A 811 18.68 11.28 -16.44
C ALA A 811 18.14 12.48 -17.24
N ASP A 812 17.17 12.27 -18.14
CA ASP A 812 16.71 13.27 -19.11
C ASP A 812 15.83 14.42 -18.54
N ARG A 813 15.69 14.56 -17.21
CA ARG A 813 14.59 15.36 -16.62
C ARG A 813 14.94 16.61 -15.78
N HIS A 814 16.18 16.91 -15.37
CA HIS A 814 16.38 17.90 -14.28
C HIS A 814 17.71 18.67 -14.18
N ARG A 815 18.05 19.65 -15.05
CA ARG A 815 19.08 20.66 -14.71
C ARG A 815 18.78 22.06 -15.29
N ASN A 816 19.13 23.12 -14.54
CA ASN A 816 19.17 24.55 -14.91
C ASN A 816 20.13 25.30 -13.97
N ASP A 817 20.59 26.50 -14.38
CA ASP A 817 21.66 27.30 -13.78
C ASP A 817 21.24 28.16 -12.54
N HIS A 818 22.19 28.63 -11.71
CA HIS A 818 21.95 29.40 -10.47
C HIS A 818 22.19 30.92 -10.61
N THR A 819 21.58 31.72 -9.72
CA THR A 819 21.48 33.20 -9.85
C THR A 819 21.97 34.00 -8.61
N ILE A 820 22.98 33.54 -7.86
CA ILE A 820 23.51 34.23 -6.67
C ILE A 820 24.71 35.12 -7.04
N SER A 821 24.73 36.38 -6.60
CA SER A 821 25.80 37.36 -6.88
C SER A 821 26.50 37.85 -5.60
N VAL A 822 27.69 38.44 -5.75
CA VAL A 822 28.41 39.09 -4.64
C VAL A 822 27.60 40.30 -4.16
N GLY A 823 27.38 40.40 -2.84
CA GLY A 823 26.51 41.41 -2.23
C GLY A 823 25.11 40.92 -1.82
N ASP A 824 24.67 39.75 -2.31
CA ASP A 824 23.39 39.16 -1.92
C ASP A 824 23.42 38.66 -0.47
N GLN A 825 22.24 38.63 0.17
CA GLN A 825 22.02 37.94 1.44
C GLN A 825 21.53 36.52 1.20
N VAL A 826 22.15 35.55 1.88
CA VAL A 826 21.81 34.12 1.74
C VAL A 826 21.64 33.44 3.09
N LEU A 827 20.80 32.41 3.12
CA LEU A 827 20.67 31.48 4.23
C LEU A 827 21.57 30.26 3.99
N LEU A 828 22.30 29.84 5.01
CA LEU A 828 23.23 28.72 5.01
C LEU A 828 22.56 27.47 5.61
N ASP A 829 22.71 26.32 4.96
CA ASP A 829 22.16 25.05 5.43
C ASP A 829 22.85 24.54 6.71
N THR A 830 22.06 24.16 7.72
CA THR A 830 22.53 23.81 9.07
C THR A 830 22.86 22.33 9.25
N ARG A 831 22.62 21.48 8.23
CA ARG A 831 22.86 20.02 8.31
C ARG A 831 24.30 19.64 8.67
N ASN A 832 25.24 20.53 8.39
CA ASN A 832 26.68 20.34 8.61
C ASN A 832 27.26 21.28 9.67
N LEU A 833 26.42 21.96 10.46
CA LEU A 833 26.82 22.91 11.49
C LEU A 833 26.47 22.36 12.88
N ASP A 834 27.40 22.43 13.82
CA ASP A 834 27.14 22.06 15.21
C ASP A 834 26.52 23.25 15.96
N ILE A 835 25.22 23.46 15.72
CA ILE A 835 24.42 24.51 16.35
C ILE A 835 23.57 23.83 17.44
N SER A 836 24.10 23.73 18.66
CA SER A 836 23.48 22.95 19.75
C SER A 836 22.76 23.81 20.79
N HIS A 837 21.44 23.59 20.89
CA HIS A 837 20.60 23.58 22.12
C HIS A 837 19.22 22.94 21.87
N LEU A 838 18.88 22.57 20.62
CA LEU A 838 17.67 21.82 20.25
C LEU A 838 17.96 20.35 19.84
N PRO A 839 17.07 19.39 20.17
CA PRO A 839 17.15 18.01 19.68
C PRO A 839 17.25 17.95 18.15
N SER A 840 17.98 16.99 17.59
CA SER A 840 18.31 16.90 16.15
C SER A 840 17.10 17.00 15.19
N LYS A 841 15.89 16.68 15.66
CA LYS A 841 14.63 16.75 14.89
C LYS A 841 13.93 18.12 14.89
N LEU A 842 14.35 19.07 15.73
CA LEU A 842 13.72 20.40 15.88
C LEU A 842 14.64 21.55 15.42
N ARG A 843 15.80 21.26 14.84
CA ARG A 843 16.74 22.28 14.34
C ARG A 843 16.21 22.91 13.04
N PRO A 844 16.17 24.25 12.91
CA PRO A 844 15.86 24.89 11.64
C PRO A 844 16.91 24.49 10.59
N PRO A 845 16.51 23.98 9.40
CA PRO A 845 17.45 23.52 8.38
C PRO A 845 18.32 24.61 7.74
N PHE A 846 18.04 25.89 7.99
CA PHE A 846 18.83 27.02 7.48
C PHE A 846 19.05 28.11 8.55
N CYS A 847 20.23 28.73 8.56
CA CYS A 847 20.63 29.85 9.42
C CYS A 847 21.14 31.06 8.61
N GLY A 848 21.16 32.26 9.19
CA GLY A 848 21.48 33.52 8.50
C GLY A 848 20.39 34.58 8.71
N PRO A 849 20.33 35.65 7.89
CA PRO A 849 21.05 35.86 6.63
C PRO A 849 22.54 36.22 6.80
N PHE A 850 23.37 35.74 5.88
CA PHE A 850 24.79 36.10 5.77
C PHE A 850 25.07 36.79 4.44
N LEU A 851 25.96 37.78 4.46
CA LEU A 851 26.37 38.52 3.28
C LEU A 851 27.37 37.71 2.45
N VAL A 852 27.16 37.63 1.13
CA VAL A 852 28.14 37.06 0.20
C VAL A 852 29.26 38.08 -0.07
N GLU A 853 30.46 37.80 0.42
CA GLU A 853 31.62 38.70 0.27
C GLU A 853 32.38 38.49 -1.04
N ALA A 854 32.47 37.24 -1.51
CA ALA A 854 33.20 36.92 -2.73
C ALA A 854 32.71 35.61 -3.36
N GLN A 855 32.78 35.51 -4.67
CA GLN A 855 32.63 34.25 -5.40
C GLN A 855 34.03 33.62 -5.57
N VAL A 856 34.26 32.47 -4.92
CA VAL A 856 35.57 31.79 -4.91
C VAL A 856 35.74 30.88 -6.12
N THR A 857 34.66 30.22 -6.54
CA THR A 857 34.55 29.47 -7.79
C THR A 857 33.14 29.70 -8.37
N PRO A 858 32.85 29.29 -9.63
CA PRO A 858 31.51 29.43 -10.21
C PRO A 858 30.37 28.89 -9.33
N VAL A 859 30.67 27.94 -8.45
CA VAL A 859 29.70 27.26 -7.58
C VAL A 859 30.02 27.37 -6.07
N THR A 860 31.03 28.14 -5.66
CA THR A 860 31.40 28.31 -4.23
C THR A 860 31.52 29.79 -3.87
N PHE A 861 30.84 30.20 -2.80
CA PHE A 861 30.75 31.58 -2.33
C PHE A 861 31.30 31.71 -0.91
N ARG A 862 32.00 32.80 -0.64
CA ARG A 862 32.51 33.18 0.69
C ARG A 862 31.49 34.06 1.41
N LEU A 863 31.11 33.68 2.63
CA LEU A 863 30.13 34.38 3.46
C LEU A 863 30.80 35.13 4.61
N ARG A 864 30.23 36.29 4.98
CA ARG A 864 30.57 36.98 6.23
C ARG A 864 29.90 36.28 7.42
N LEU A 865 30.66 35.46 8.14
CA LEU A 865 30.21 34.77 9.35
C LEU A 865 30.57 35.56 10.63
N PRO A 866 29.85 35.34 11.75
CA PRO A 866 30.24 35.90 13.05
C PRO A 866 31.62 35.42 13.50
N ALA A 867 32.40 36.28 14.16
CA ALA A 867 33.78 35.98 14.60
C ALA A 867 33.88 34.78 15.56
N THR A 868 32.77 34.39 16.20
CA THR A 868 32.66 33.25 17.12
C THR A 868 32.60 31.89 16.41
N TRP A 869 32.27 31.86 15.11
CA TRP A 869 32.12 30.62 14.34
C TRP A 869 33.48 30.17 13.79
N LYS A 870 34.11 29.17 14.42
CA LYS A 870 35.40 28.57 14.00
C LYS A 870 35.25 27.61 12.81
N ILE A 871 34.52 27.99 11.77
CA ILE A 871 34.32 27.19 10.55
C ILE A 871 34.86 27.92 9.32
N HIS A 872 35.24 27.17 8.29
CA HIS A 872 35.63 27.78 7.01
C HIS A 872 34.46 28.56 6.41
N ASN A 873 34.74 29.76 5.93
CA ASN A 873 33.73 30.73 5.46
C ASN A 873 33.36 30.58 3.97
N ALA A 874 33.79 29.51 3.29
CA ALA A 874 33.50 29.26 1.88
C ALA A 874 32.54 28.06 1.72
N PHE A 875 31.40 28.28 1.06
CA PHE A 875 30.31 27.31 0.95
C PHE A 875 29.86 27.14 -0.49
N HIS A 876 29.61 25.89 -0.87
CA HIS A 876 29.06 25.56 -2.19
C HIS A 876 27.62 26.09 -2.33
N VAL A 877 27.23 26.51 -3.54
CA VAL A 877 25.92 27.10 -3.87
C VAL A 877 24.74 26.21 -3.45
N GLN A 878 24.94 24.89 -3.39
CA GLN A 878 23.93 23.93 -2.92
C GLN A 878 23.60 24.02 -1.43
N LEU A 879 24.51 24.60 -0.64
CA LEU A 879 24.31 24.86 0.79
C LEU A 879 23.73 26.26 1.04
N LEU A 880 23.49 27.03 -0.02
CA LEU A 880 23.04 28.41 0.04
C LEU A 880 21.65 28.55 -0.55
N LYS A 881 20.81 29.32 0.14
CA LYS A 881 19.47 29.68 -0.31
C LYS A 881 19.35 31.20 -0.33
N PRO A 882 18.95 31.84 -1.44
CA PRO A 882 18.73 33.29 -1.47
C PRO A 882 17.76 33.73 -0.38
N TYR A 883 18.12 34.74 0.42
CA TYR A 883 17.25 35.34 1.41
C TYR A 883 16.40 36.43 0.75
N ARG A 884 15.09 36.42 0.99
CA ARG A 884 14.19 37.50 0.55
C ARG A 884 13.76 38.30 1.76
N ASP A 885 14.17 39.56 1.79
CA ASP A 885 13.81 40.50 2.85
C ASP A 885 12.28 40.70 2.87
N PRO A 886 11.59 40.33 3.98
CA PRO A 886 10.15 40.50 4.11
C PRO A 886 9.65 41.94 3.89
N ASN A 887 10.48 42.94 4.20
CA ASN A 887 10.12 44.37 4.12
C ASN A 887 10.12 44.94 2.70
N THR A 888 10.67 44.22 1.72
CA THR A 888 10.70 44.67 0.32
C THR A 888 9.40 44.44 -0.44
N ILE A 889 8.48 43.61 0.09
CA ILE A 889 7.24 43.19 -0.60
C ILE A 889 5.98 43.58 0.19
N PHE A 890 6.02 43.58 1.52
CA PHE A 890 4.88 43.93 2.37
C PHE A 890 5.34 44.91 3.47
N VAL A 891 4.98 46.19 3.32
CA VAL A 891 5.38 47.26 4.24
C VAL A 891 4.65 47.07 5.57
N GLY A 892 5.37 46.75 6.66
CA GLY A 892 4.81 46.71 8.03
C GLY A 892 4.93 45.37 8.78
N ARG A 893 5.58 44.34 8.21
CA ARG A 893 5.79 43.06 8.90
C ARG A 893 6.99 43.16 9.86
N GLN A 894 6.75 43.15 11.17
CA GLN A 894 7.83 43.14 12.17
C GLN A 894 8.63 41.81 12.07
N PRO A 895 9.96 41.85 11.89
CA PRO A 895 10.78 40.63 11.89
C PRO A 895 10.76 40.00 13.30
N PRO A 896 10.85 38.66 13.42
CA PRO A 896 10.96 38.03 14.73
C PRO A 896 12.26 38.48 15.43
N PRO A 897 12.27 38.55 16.78
CA PRO A 897 13.46 38.91 17.54
C PRO A 897 14.65 37.99 17.20
N PRO A 898 15.89 38.51 17.23
CA PRO A 898 17.09 37.70 17.05
C PRO A 898 17.18 36.62 18.14
N PRO A 899 17.55 35.36 17.79
CA PRO A 899 17.74 34.31 18.78
C PRO A 899 18.92 34.62 19.71
N PRO A 900 18.93 34.12 20.95
CA PRO A 900 20.03 34.32 21.88
C PRO A 900 21.34 33.76 21.34
N VAL A 901 22.43 34.48 21.57
CA VAL A 901 23.79 34.06 21.26
C VAL A 901 24.30 33.21 22.42
N LEU A 902 24.79 32.01 22.14
CA LEU A 902 25.41 31.19 23.18
C LEU A 902 26.85 31.65 23.44
N VAL A 903 27.13 32.09 24.66
CA VAL A 903 28.47 32.38 25.16
C VAL A 903 28.70 31.43 26.34
N GLN A 904 29.76 30.61 26.28
CA GLN A 904 30.09 29.62 27.32
C GLN A 904 28.93 28.68 27.74
N ASN A 905 28.06 28.27 26.79
CA ASN A 905 26.86 27.46 27.02
C ASN A 905 25.69 28.13 27.74
N GLU A 906 25.72 29.45 27.99
CA GLU A 906 24.56 30.20 28.47
C GLU A 906 23.96 31.10 27.37
N PRO A 907 22.61 31.24 27.30
CA PRO A 907 21.95 32.08 26.32
C PRO A 907 22.06 33.57 26.69
N GLU A 908 22.81 34.34 25.90
CA GLU A 908 22.91 35.79 26.02
C GLU A 908 22.06 36.49 24.94
N TYR A 909 21.35 37.55 25.31
CA TYR A 909 20.49 38.33 24.42
C TYR A 909 21.13 39.69 24.11
N GLU A 910 20.95 40.21 22.89
CA GLU A 910 21.52 41.50 22.50
C GLU A 910 20.74 42.66 23.15
N VAL A 911 21.44 43.52 23.88
CA VAL A 911 20.87 44.71 24.54
C VAL A 911 20.71 45.84 23.54
N GLU A 912 19.48 46.36 23.39
CA GLU A 912 19.21 47.57 22.59
C GLU A 912 19.53 48.83 23.39
N SER A 913 18.98 48.94 24.60
CA SER A 913 19.23 50.08 25.49
C SER A 913 18.93 49.75 26.95
N VAL A 914 19.50 50.54 27.85
CA VAL A 914 19.15 50.55 29.28
C VAL A 914 18.11 51.64 29.50
N LEU A 915 16.96 51.25 30.06
CA LEU A 915 15.81 52.14 30.25
C LEU A 915 15.80 52.80 31.63
N ALA A 916 16.13 52.05 32.67
CA ALA A 916 16.07 52.50 34.06
C ALA A 916 17.08 51.74 34.95
N HIS A 917 17.31 52.24 36.15
CA HIS A 917 18.11 51.56 37.17
C HIS A 917 17.36 51.54 38.51
N ARG A 918 17.59 50.52 39.35
CA ARG A 918 17.09 50.45 40.72
C ARG A 918 18.12 49.84 41.65
N ARG A 919 18.11 50.27 42.91
CA ARG A 919 18.99 49.72 43.95
C ARG A 919 18.21 48.77 44.86
N ARG A 920 18.70 47.53 45.00
CA ARG A 920 18.11 46.55 45.93
C ARG A 920 18.63 46.78 47.36
N ARG A 921 17.88 46.25 48.35
CA ARG A 921 18.18 46.39 49.78
C ARG A 921 19.55 45.81 50.21
N ASN A 922 20.10 44.90 49.42
CA ASN A 922 21.43 44.29 49.58
C ASN A 922 22.56 45.13 48.93
N GLY A 923 22.26 46.32 48.42
CA GLY A 923 23.24 47.24 47.83
C GLY A 923 23.53 47.01 46.35
N THR A 924 22.98 45.96 45.70
CA THR A 924 23.20 45.67 44.28
C THR A 924 22.34 46.54 43.37
N VAL A 925 22.91 47.01 42.26
CA VAL A 925 22.22 47.80 41.24
C VAL A 925 21.70 46.86 40.14
N GLU A 926 20.42 47.00 39.81
CA GLU A 926 19.81 46.34 38.66
C GLU A 926 19.42 47.36 37.60
N LEU A 927 19.51 46.95 36.35
CA LEU A 927 19.24 47.76 35.17
C LEU A 927 18.06 47.16 34.41
N LEU A 928 17.09 47.99 34.01
CA LEU A 928 15.98 47.58 33.16
C LEU A 928 16.44 47.62 31.71
N ILE A 929 16.42 46.47 31.05
CA ILE A 929 16.98 46.27 29.73
C ILE A 929 15.86 46.18 28.68
N ARG A 930 15.98 46.99 27.62
CA ARG A 930 15.27 46.77 26.35
C ARG A 930 16.08 45.80 25.50
N TRP A 931 15.51 44.64 25.20
CA TRP A 931 16.14 43.63 24.35
C TRP A 931 15.88 43.92 22.88
N LYS A 932 16.92 43.83 22.05
CA LYS A 932 16.84 44.21 20.64
C LYS A 932 15.87 43.33 19.89
N GLY A 933 14.83 43.93 19.32
CA GLY A 933 13.80 43.23 18.52
C GLY A 933 12.71 42.54 19.34
N TYR A 934 12.70 42.68 20.67
CA TYR A 934 11.65 42.18 21.55
C TYR A 934 10.63 43.28 21.89
N ASP A 935 9.40 42.88 22.24
CA ASP A 935 8.33 43.80 22.63
C ASP A 935 8.66 44.49 23.97
N PRO A 936 8.25 45.76 24.21
CA PRO A 936 8.36 46.40 25.51
C PRO A 936 7.85 45.58 26.72
N SER A 937 6.93 44.64 26.52
CA SER A 937 6.46 43.75 27.58
C SER A 937 7.54 42.77 28.10
N GLU A 938 8.58 42.52 27.32
CA GLU A 938 9.70 41.62 27.64
C GLU A 938 10.87 42.36 28.33
N ASP A 939 10.73 43.65 28.61
CA ASP A 939 11.73 44.44 29.34
C ASP A 939 11.97 43.83 30.73
N SER A 940 13.23 43.50 31.05
CA SER A 940 13.57 42.76 32.28
C SER A 940 14.73 43.39 33.05
N TRP A 941 14.71 43.18 34.38
CA TRP A 941 15.74 43.69 35.29
C TRP A 941 16.92 42.72 35.33
N VAL A 942 18.11 43.20 34.99
CA VAL A 942 19.35 42.42 34.93
C VAL A 942 20.38 43.01 35.91
N SER A 943 21.17 42.14 36.54
CA SER A 943 22.24 42.57 37.44
C SER A 943 23.37 43.24 36.66
N GLU A 944 24.01 44.23 37.27
CA GLU A 944 25.19 44.89 36.69
C GLU A 944 26.33 43.92 36.36
N THR A 945 26.50 42.88 37.17
CA THR A 945 27.50 41.81 36.97
C THR A 945 27.30 41.05 35.66
N ASP A 946 26.07 41.01 35.14
CA ASP A 946 25.69 40.20 34.00
C ASP A 946 25.78 41.00 32.69
N MET A 947 26.13 42.29 32.77
CA MET A 947 26.28 43.20 31.62
C MET A 947 27.68 43.17 30.99
N GLY A 948 28.52 42.19 31.33
CA GLY A 948 29.95 42.15 30.95
C GLY A 948 30.22 42.27 29.45
N ASN A 949 29.31 41.77 28.61
CA ASN A 949 29.38 41.80 27.14
C ASN A 949 28.63 42.98 26.51
N ALA A 950 27.84 43.75 27.29
CA ALA A 950 27.00 44.86 26.85
C ALA A 950 27.54 46.24 27.29
N ARG A 951 28.87 46.44 27.15
CA ARG A 951 29.57 47.63 27.68
C ARG A 951 29.12 48.96 27.07
N ARG A 952 28.74 48.97 25.78
CA ARG A 952 28.40 50.20 25.06
C ARG A 952 27.03 50.77 25.46
N PRO A 953 25.92 50.00 25.45
CA PRO A 953 24.64 50.48 25.97
C PRO A 953 24.68 50.92 27.44
N LEU A 954 25.48 50.22 28.27
CA LEU A 954 25.70 50.57 29.66
C LEU A 954 26.42 51.91 29.81
N HIS A 955 27.51 52.10 29.05
CA HIS A 955 28.26 53.35 29.05
C HIS A 955 27.38 54.53 28.61
N ASP A 956 26.62 54.37 27.52
CA ASP A 956 25.75 55.44 26.99
C ASP A 956 24.67 55.85 28.00
N TYR A 957 24.15 54.89 28.78
CA TYR A 957 23.22 55.16 29.87
C TYR A 957 23.87 55.85 31.07
N LEU A 958 25.06 55.42 31.49
CA LEU A 958 25.80 56.06 32.60
C LEU A 958 26.15 57.51 32.30
N VAL A 959 26.62 57.80 31.08
CA VAL A 959 26.86 59.16 30.59
C VAL A 959 25.58 59.99 30.65
N LYS A 960 24.43 59.42 30.26
CA LYS A 960 23.12 60.10 30.34
C LYS A 960 22.69 60.40 31.78
N GLN A 961 23.09 59.58 32.74
CA GLN A 961 22.83 59.79 34.18
C GLN A 961 23.89 60.69 34.85
N GLY A 962 24.90 61.17 34.11
CA GLY A 962 25.94 62.05 34.65
C GLY A 962 26.95 61.35 35.57
N VAL A 963 27.05 60.02 35.49
CA VAL A 963 27.93 59.21 36.32
C VAL A 963 28.91 58.39 35.47
N THR A 964 30.04 58.02 36.06
CA THR A 964 31.13 57.29 35.38
C THR A 964 31.15 55.80 35.70
N SER A 965 30.38 55.38 36.71
CA SER A 965 30.31 54.00 37.19
C SER A 965 28.92 53.68 37.73
N THR A 966 28.51 52.43 37.62
CA THR A 966 27.28 51.88 38.20
C THR A 966 27.27 51.96 39.74
N THR A 967 28.43 52.04 40.39
CA THR A 967 28.54 52.29 41.84
C THR A 967 28.18 53.71 42.27
N GLN A 968 28.11 54.64 41.32
CA GLN A 968 27.68 56.03 41.54
C GLN A 968 26.17 56.23 41.29
N LEU A 969 25.49 55.23 40.71
CA LEU A 969 24.03 55.12 40.66
C LEU A 969 23.49 54.64 42.02
#